data_AF-S5ZS27-F1
#
_entry.id   AF-S5ZS27-F1
#
_cell.length_a   1.000
_cell.length_b   1.000
_cell.length_c   1.000
_cell.angle_alpha   90.00
_cell.angle_beta   90.00
_cell.angle_gamma   90.00
#
_symmetry.space_group_name_H-M   'P 1'
#
loop_
_entity.id
_entity.type
_entity.pdbx_description
1 polymer ?
#
loop_
_entity_poly.entity_id
_entity_poly.type
_entity_poly.pdbx_seq_one_letter_code
_entity_poly.pdbx_strand_id
1 'polypeptide(L)'
;MLAAILQAQTTAMWTGNANDGKWETASNWSTSTVPDETTEVVIPALSPPPPNYYPNISNNIPAKAKKVTVNQNATLTLEGTLEVKEDLTNNGTINTVTKGTIKIGKNLTNMNILKVQKVEPTGDDITIKGTNIADNISIEKLNMPKAGDKTLTLEGKIKTALTLSGTEDEKKFLKIKGGNSTCEITLTNNGEGSFLEIDTEKVKIMGGKNFTAKNSKLKDGSRPDNENPQNGWIFTAASLKWTGSDGSEGNKWEKAEHWEPKMLPSKQDTVTIPSVLLNKAKWPKVTASEAKAKKITLESGGSLDLDGQTISAASDNSEMEISGKLKLQYTDNQKTWFKQMSKITLKNGSEVEINGNGTPLSLHNAETSNTGFKNLTINRSGSVTVTTDSEPIKVKKEFKVTGTVTLNAELTAETVTVGNSGASLTANKKITVNSKLENNGTFKSEDEVILSPSNGNMVIKVADNMTQDKTEFKKLTCQNAGRKTLSINGKIKVTGDLTLSGTSSDKLTINGSNGTSAIYLTSSQNDKGKHLKINTDSIKINEGDFKPYYKMQESTDNSGKPTNKNGWVFDDTFELKNSFMKVNGNELYIVFKRNTEENEFIHSKLEIKKGSSPPIAYSLTSPQPVKHKTISGTFAVWKYTLNKNISADEILQKDMKIEISHFNKNNEKFKISDIGIGLTDVLFAANSRTVRDFSGEKELPKLNTAVVTVPAGSSKNVKLYLSFNKNGFWYPSFLQPLEILEASENKIFSEYSGETEGAKIKFTLVDTDSNFKEGTVAQFMFVYDNWLPCARLKHPSDIFSFDVWKFQIIGVQYQRGGVSIFNNVINPDKEEKVSLQVSLQKRGILTIQIMTLDGSIVKTLERSEKSAGTHFYYWDGKNNSGISVARGLYFIKIAGPNIDESRKVMIIKN
;
A
#
# COMPACT_ATOMS: atom_id res chain seq x y z
N MET A 1 29.16 27.32 71.62
CA MET A 1 29.93 28.55 71.40
C MET A 1 31.32 28.29 71.98
N LEU A 2 32.25 27.77 71.17
CA LEU A 2 33.67 27.63 71.55
C LEU A 2 34.41 28.79 70.88
N ALA A 3 35.08 29.61 71.68
CA ALA A 3 35.85 30.75 71.23
C ALA A 3 37.04 30.27 70.37
N ALA A 4 37.08 30.70 69.11
CA ALA A 4 38.28 30.60 68.28
C ALA A 4 39.33 31.54 68.88
N ILE A 5 40.43 30.96 69.38
CA ILE A 5 41.63 31.69 69.76
C ILE A 5 42.20 32.31 68.47
N LEU A 6 42.19 33.63 68.38
CA LEU A 6 42.87 34.39 67.35
C LEU A 6 44.39 34.23 67.58
N GLN A 7 45.06 33.32 66.87
CA GLN A 7 46.52 33.27 66.87
C GLN A 7 47.04 34.60 66.29
N ALA A 8 47.81 35.33 67.09
CA ALA A 8 48.44 36.58 66.66
C ALA A 8 49.42 36.29 65.51
N GLN A 9 49.32 37.07 64.43
CA GLN A 9 50.23 37.01 63.29
C GLN A 9 51.65 37.39 63.76
N THR A 10 52.59 36.46 63.65
CA THR A 10 54.00 36.66 64.06
C THR A 10 54.86 37.01 62.85
N THR A 11 55.53 38.16 62.90
CA THR A 11 56.57 38.54 61.94
C THR A 11 57.94 38.25 62.53
N ALA A 12 58.74 37.43 61.85
CA ALA A 12 60.11 37.07 62.23
C ALA A 12 61.12 37.72 61.28
N MET A 13 62.03 38.53 61.83
CA MET A 13 63.13 39.12 61.07
C MET A 13 64.40 38.27 61.25
N TRP A 14 65.13 38.03 60.16
CA TRP A 14 66.44 37.38 60.22
C TRP A 14 67.47 38.32 60.85
N THR A 15 68.12 37.87 61.92
CA THR A 15 69.19 38.61 62.62
C THR A 15 70.58 38.03 62.38
N GLY A 16 70.67 36.72 62.11
CA GLY A 16 71.96 36.03 61.94
C GLY A 16 72.78 35.90 63.23
N ASN A 17 72.21 36.14 64.42
CA ASN A 17 72.94 36.23 65.69
C ASN A 17 73.77 34.98 66.04
N ALA A 18 73.43 33.80 65.52
CA ALA A 18 74.19 32.57 65.79
C ALA A 18 75.46 32.44 64.94
N ASN A 19 75.64 33.29 63.90
CA ASN A 19 76.74 33.24 62.93
C ASN A 19 76.93 31.87 62.22
N ASP A 20 75.89 31.04 62.17
CA ASP A 20 75.91 29.73 61.50
C ASP A 20 75.19 29.72 60.14
N GLY A 21 74.44 30.79 59.83
CA GLY A 21 73.66 30.93 58.61
C GLY A 21 72.46 29.98 58.51
N LYS A 22 72.13 29.20 59.53
CA LYS A 22 71.15 28.10 59.45
C LYS A 22 69.72 28.58 59.68
N TRP A 23 68.80 28.29 58.74
CA TRP A 23 67.38 28.67 58.85
C TRP A 23 66.72 28.09 60.11
N GLU A 24 67.08 26.86 60.48
CA GLU A 24 66.53 26.12 61.61
C GLU A 24 67.08 26.53 62.99
N THR A 25 68.09 27.40 63.05
CA THR A 25 68.64 27.88 64.32
C THR A 25 67.75 28.99 64.87
N ALA A 26 66.99 28.70 65.92
CA ALA A 26 66.00 29.61 66.50
C ALA A 26 66.57 30.99 66.89
N SER A 27 67.83 31.07 67.33
CA SER A 27 68.50 32.32 67.70
C SER A 27 68.83 33.24 66.52
N ASN A 28 68.71 32.78 65.27
CA ASN A 28 68.85 33.63 64.08
C ASN A 28 67.59 34.44 63.75
N TRP A 29 66.51 34.27 64.51
CA TRP A 29 65.23 34.95 64.30
C TRP A 29 64.94 35.91 65.44
N SER A 30 64.38 37.09 65.12
CA SER A 30 64.01 38.11 66.11
C SER A 30 63.01 37.63 67.16
N THR A 31 62.26 36.58 66.86
CA THR A 31 61.29 35.94 67.77
C THR A 31 61.92 34.85 68.63
N SER A 32 63.19 34.50 68.42
CA SER A 32 63.85 33.32 69.02
C SER A 32 63.13 32.00 68.76
N THR A 33 62.37 31.91 67.65
CA THR A 33 61.65 30.71 67.21
C THR A 33 61.86 30.51 65.71
N VAL A 34 61.96 29.26 65.27
CA VAL A 34 62.07 28.94 63.84
C VAL A 34 60.75 29.24 63.14
N PRO A 35 60.73 29.94 61.99
CA PRO A 35 59.52 30.20 61.23
C PRO A 35 58.80 28.93 60.80
N ASP A 36 57.47 29.00 60.85
CA ASP A 36 56.55 27.96 60.39
C ASP A 36 55.57 28.52 59.35
N GLU A 37 54.57 27.72 58.96
CA GLU A 37 53.57 28.11 57.96
C GLU A 37 52.62 29.25 58.37
N THR A 38 52.71 29.73 59.63
CA THR A 38 51.93 30.88 60.14
C THR A 38 52.77 32.16 60.24
N THR A 39 54.10 32.04 60.13
CA THR A 39 55.06 33.12 60.36
C THR A 39 55.38 33.92 59.10
N GLU A 40 55.33 35.25 59.17
CA GLU A 40 55.82 36.13 58.09
C GLU A 40 57.30 36.45 58.28
N VAL A 41 58.12 36.07 57.30
CA VAL A 41 59.58 36.19 57.35
C VAL A 41 60.07 37.42 56.58
N VAL A 42 60.97 38.19 57.18
CA VAL A 42 61.72 39.27 56.51
C VAL A 42 63.22 39.02 56.66
N ILE A 43 63.94 39.02 55.54
CA ILE A 43 65.41 38.95 55.48
C ILE A 43 65.92 40.34 55.12
N PRO A 44 66.37 41.15 56.09
CA PRO A 44 66.81 42.53 55.87
C PRO A 44 68.22 42.59 55.26
N ALA A 45 68.60 43.75 54.73
CA ALA A 45 70.02 44.02 54.45
C ALA A 45 70.77 44.20 55.77
N LEU A 46 71.89 43.50 55.94
CA LEU A 46 72.74 43.58 57.13
C LEU A 46 74.01 44.37 56.82
N SER A 47 74.42 45.26 57.73
CA SER A 47 75.64 46.09 57.61
C SER A 47 76.35 46.27 58.97
N PRO A 48 77.68 46.04 59.07
CA PRO A 48 78.56 45.44 58.06
C PRO A 48 78.32 43.92 57.94
N PRO A 49 78.58 43.28 56.77
CA PRO A 49 78.40 41.83 56.62
C PRO A 49 79.71 41.01 56.82
N PRO A 50 79.87 40.27 57.93
CA PRO A 50 80.80 39.14 58.06
C PRO A 50 80.40 37.91 57.20
N PRO A 51 81.31 36.93 56.98
CA PRO A 51 80.96 35.67 56.31
C PRO A 51 79.91 34.87 57.11
N ASN A 52 78.93 34.25 56.43
CA ASN A 52 77.78 33.47 56.96
C ASN A 52 76.59 34.25 57.55
N TYR A 53 76.42 35.54 57.19
CA TYR A 53 75.39 36.42 57.76
C TYR A 53 73.95 36.21 57.26
N TYR A 54 73.77 35.57 56.12
CA TYR A 54 72.47 35.43 55.46
C TYR A 54 71.95 33.99 55.58
N PRO A 55 70.62 33.78 55.56
CA PRO A 55 70.06 32.45 55.71
C PRO A 55 70.49 31.52 54.58
N ASN A 56 70.86 30.30 54.96
CA ASN A 56 71.19 29.17 54.10
C ASN A 56 70.27 28.00 54.46
N ILE A 57 69.39 27.65 53.53
CA ILE A 57 68.53 26.48 53.61
C ILE A 57 69.26 25.32 52.92
N SER A 58 70.00 24.52 53.68
CA SER A 58 70.81 23.40 53.17
C SER A 58 70.37 22.01 53.64
N ASN A 59 69.41 21.93 54.56
CA ASN A 59 68.95 20.67 55.16
C ASN A 59 67.84 19.97 54.35
N ASN A 60 67.67 18.67 54.60
CA ASN A 60 66.56 17.86 54.05
C ASN A 60 65.19 18.16 54.67
N ILE A 61 65.11 18.98 55.72
CA ILE A 61 63.85 19.41 56.33
C ILE A 61 63.40 20.70 55.63
N PRO A 62 62.17 20.77 55.09
CA PRO A 62 61.69 21.97 54.43
C PRO A 62 61.61 23.16 55.40
N ALA A 63 62.21 24.29 55.00
CA ALA A 63 62.02 25.57 55.67
C ALA A 63 60.60 26.06 55.37
N LYS A 64 59.83 26.42 56.40
CA LYS A 64 58.43 26.82 56.25
C LYS A 64 58.24 28.30 56.59
N ALA A 65 57.35 28.95 55.87
CA ALA A 65 56.94 30.33 56.14
C ALA A 65 55.51 30.57 55.62
N LYS A 66 54.77 31.49 56.26
CA LYS A 66 53.56 32.05 55.68
C LYS A 66 53.88 32.96 54.49
N LYS A 67 54.78 33.93 54.71
CA LYS A 67 55.32 34.82 53.68
C LYS A 67 56.82 34.95 53.86
N VAL A 68 57.55 35.25 52.79
CA VAL A 68 58.99 35.52 52.84
C VAL A 68 59.27 36.78 52.03
N THR A 69 59.95 37.75 52.64
CA THR A 69 60.44 38.95 51.96
C THR A 69 61.96 39.00 52.07
N VAL A 70 62.65 38.97 50.93
CA VAL A 70 64.10 39.22 50.85
C VAL A 70 64.30 40.67 50.44
N ASN A 71 64.84 41.50 51.33
CA ASN A 71 65.03 42.92 51.05
C ASN A 71 66.15 43.17 50.03
N GLN A 72 66.17 44.37 49.45
CA GLN A 72 67.26 44.81 48.57
C GLN A 72 68.61 44.66 49.28
N ASN A 73 69.64 44.20 48.58
CA ASN A 73 70.98 43.89 49.10
C ASN A 73 71.05 42.73 50.12
N ALA A 74 69.93 42.07 50.45
CA ALA A 74 69.93 40.84 51.22
C ALA A 74 70.16 39.61 50.34
N THR A 75 70.66 38.52 50.92
CA THR A 75 70.84 37.23 50.23
C THR A 75 70.07 36.13 50.95
N LEU A 76 69.58 35.14 50.20
CA LEU A 76 69.09 33.86 50.71
C LEU A 76 69.74 32.76 49.88
N THR A 77 70.50 31.88 50.53
CA THR A 77 71.03 30.67 49.90
C THR A 77 70.03 29.54 50.08
N LEU A 78 69.67 28.88 48.99
CA LEU A 78 68.68 27.81 48.95
C LEU A 78 69.26 26.60 48.22
N GLU A 79 69.65 25.58 48.97
CA GLU A 79 70.08 24.28 48.46
C GLU A 79 69.02 23.19 48.72
N GLY A 80 68.22 23.33 49.79
CA GLY A 80 67.10 22.46 50.17
C GLY A 80 65.74 22.94 49.67
N THR A 81 64.68 22.73 50.46
CA THR A 81 63.31 23.15 50.11
C THR A 81 62.81 24.31 50.97
N LEU A 82 62.27 25.35 50.34
CA LEU A 82 61.52 26.42 50.99
C LEU A 82 60.02 26.29 50.65
N GLU A 83 59.18 26.10 51.65
CA GLU A 83 57.72 26.02 51.55
C GLU A 83 57.08 27.32 52.05
N VAL A 84 56.57 28.11 51.12
CA VAL A 84 55.90 29.38 51.40
C VAL A 84 54.41 29.22 51.18
N LYS A 85 53.61 29.33 52.25
CA LYS A 85 52.15 29.13 52.21
C LYS A 85 51.42 30.20 51.38
N GLU A 86 51.92 31.43 51.39
CA GLU A 86 51.32 32.56 50.66
C GLU A 86 52.34 33.17 49.70
N ASP A 87 53.08 34.20 50.13
CA ASP A 87 53.81 35.10 49.22
C ASP A 87 55.32 35.08 49.46
N LEU A 88 56.10 34.91 48.40
CA LEU A 88 57.54 35.16 48.35
C LEU A 88 57.80 36.44 47.54
N THR A 89 58.36 37.47 48.18
CA THR A 89 58.83 38.69 47.52
C THR A 89 60.34 38.78 47.61
N ASN A 90 61.03 38.74 46.46
CA ASN A 90 62.48 38.83 46.38
C ASN A 90 62.93 40.16 45.76
N ASN A 91 63.41 41.08 46.59
CA ASN A 91 64.09 42.31 46.18
C ASN A 91 65.63 42.17 46.23
N GLY A 92 66.15 41.08 46.79
CA GLY A 92 67.58 40.79 46.98
C GLY A 92 68.10 39.70 46.05
N THR A 93 68.96 38.81 46.55
CA THR A 93 69.52 37.69 45.78
C THR A 93 69.10 36.36 46.41
N ILE A 94 68.34 35.54 45.69
CA ILE A 94 68.11 34.14 46.02
C ILE A 94 68.98 33.30 45.08
N ASN A 95 70.10 32.79 45.61
CA ASN A 95 71.14 32.05 44.88
C ASN A 95 71.81 32.79 43.69
N THR A 96 73.03 32.35 43.35
CA THR A 96 73.77 32.79 42.16
C THR A 96 73.92 31.70 41.09
N VAL A 97 73.57 30.46 41.44
CA VAL A 97 73.49 29.26 40.60
C VAL A 97 72.17 28.54 40.87
N THR A 98 71.68 27.74 39.93
CA THR A 98 70.41 27.02 40.08
C THR A 98 70.53 25.87 41.09
N LYS A 99 69.95 26.06 42.28
CA LYS A 99 69.90 25.06 43.36
C LYS A 99 68.58 25.16 44.14
N GLY A 100 68.21 24.08 44.81
CA GLY A 100 67.08 24.03 45.73
C GLY A 100 65.69 24.20 45.09
N THR A 101 64.65 23.98 45.92
CA THR A 101 63.25 23.95 45.52
C THR A 101 62.43 24.98 46.29
N ILE A 102 61.58 25.72 45.58
CA ILE A 102 60.55 26.58 46.19
C ILE A 102 59.18 25.93 45.97
N LYS A 103 58.46 25.64 47.06
CA LYS A 103 57.02 25.35 47.01
C LYS A 103 56.26 26.62 47.37
N ILE A 104 55.37 27.08 46.51
CA ILE A 104 54.68 28.38 46.67
C ILE A 104 53.16 28.21 46.67
N GLY A 105 52.48 28.80 47.64
CA GLY A 105 51.03 28.70 47.79
C GLY A 105 50.23 29.80 47.10
N LYS A 106 50.77 31.03 46.96
CA LYS A 106 50.10 32.15 46.26
C LYS A 106 51.02 32.89 45.28
N ASN A 107 51.88 33.80 45.72
CA ASN A 107 52.61 34.69 44.81
C ASN A 107 54.12 34.59 44.96
N LEU A 108 54.85 34.45 43.85
CA LEU A 108 56.30 34.55 43.76
C LEU A 108 56.66 35.80 42.94
N THR A 109 57.03 36.88 43.62
CA THR A 109 57.45 38.13 42.99
C THR A 109 58.95 38.30 43.08
N ASN A 110 59.64 38.21 41.94
CA ASN A 110 61.07 38.43 41.85
C ASN A 110 61.36 39.79 41.19
N MET A 111 62.03 40.68 41.92
CA MET A 111 62.45 42.01 41.48
C MET A 111 63.96 42.10 41.21
N ASN A 112 64.74 41.09 41.59
CA ASN A 112 66.19 41.04 41.36
C ASN A 112 66.66 39.61 41.01
N ILE A 113 67.67 39.01 41.66
CA ILE A 113 68.24 37.72 41.23
C ILE A 113 67.56 36.55 41.95
N LEU A 114 67.01 35.59 41.19
CA LEU A 114 66.47 34.32 41.66
C LEU A 114 66.97 33.18 40.76
N LYS A 115 67.72 32.24 41.33
CA LYS A 115 68.20 31.05 40.61
C LYS A 115 67.88 29.78 41.39
N VAL A 116 66.94 28.99 40.90
CA VAL A 116 66.48 27.78 41.60
C VAL A 116 66.36 26.59 40.68
N GLN A 117 66.53 25.40 41.24
CA GLN A 117 66.36 24.17 40.48
C GLN A 117 64.87 23.95 40.15
N LYS A 118 63.99 24.15 41.13
CA LYS A 118 62.57 23.81 40.96
C LYS A 118 61.66 24.82 41.62
N VAL A 119 60.57 25.18 40.93
CA VAL A 119 59.43 25.88 41.53
C VAL A 119 58.20 24.98 41.40
N GLU A 120 57.53 24.73 42.53
CA GLU A 120 56.32 23.91 42.64
C GLU A 120 55.17 24.75 43.20
N PRO A 121 54.29 25.28 42.34
CA PRO A 121 53.02 25.85 42.76
C PRO A 121 52.16 24.80 43.49
N THR A 122 51.68 25.14 44.69
CA THR A 122 50.87 24.23 45.54
C THR A 122 49.43 24.69 45.72
N GLY A 123 49.16 26.00 45.63
CA GLY A 123 47.81 26.56 45.71
C GLY A 123 46.95 26.33 44.47
N ASP A 124 45.80 27.00 44.43
CA ASP A 124 44.85 26.94 43.32
C ASP A 124 45.03 28.11 42.35
N ASP A 125 45.32 29.32 42.85
CA ASP A 125 45.65 30.50 42.05
C ASP A 125 47.06 30.99 42.41
N ILE A 126 48.01 30.79 41.50
CA ILE A 126 49.40 31.15 41.70
C ILE A 126 49.83 32.26 40.74
N THR A 127 50.59 33.24 41.23
CA THR A 127 51.24 34.24 40.38
C THR A 127 52.75 34.11 40.47
N ILE A 128 53.43 34.03 39.33
CA ILE A 128 54.89 34.10 39.23
C ILE A 128 55.26 35.32 38.40
N LYS A 129 55.92 36.27 39.04
CA LYS A 129 56.38 37.52 38.43
C LYS A 129 57.90 37.53 38.37
N GLY A 130 58.42 37.52 37.14
CA GLY A 130 59.82 37.73 36.84
C GLY A 130 60.19 39.21 36.76
N THR A 131 61.40 39.48 36.27
CA THR A 131 61.91 40.85 36.10
C THR A 131 61.88 41.28 34.63
N ASN A 132 62.40 42.48 34.31
CA ASN A 132 62.59 42.90 32.92
C ASN A 132 63.81 42.24 32.23
N ILE A 133 64.59 41.44 32.97
CA ILE A 133 65.79 40.72 32.51
C ILE A 133 65.57 39.22 32.74
N ALA A 134 65.59 38.41 31.68
CA ALA A 134 65.30 36.98 31.78
C ALA A 134 66.31 36.22 32.65
N ASP A 135 67.60 36.57 32.60
CA ASP A 135 68.65 35.88 33.36
C ASP A 135 68.59 36.16 34.88
N ASN A 136 67.87 37.21 35.29
CA ASN A 136 67.62 37.50 36.70
C ASN A 136 66.66 36.50 37.35
N ILE A 137 65.91 35.71 36.58
CA ILE A 137 65.10 34.60 37.10
C ILE A 137 65.34 33.34 36.26
N SER A 138 66.19 32.45 36.78
CA SER A 138 66.46 31.15 36.16
C SER A 138 65.90 30.03 37.04
N ILE A 139 64.86 29.37 36.55
CA ILE A 139 64.24 28.20 37.19
C ILE A 139 64.58 27.01 36.31
N GLU A 140 65.31 25.99 36.78
CA GLU A 140 65.58 24.84 35.88
C GLU A 140 64.29 24.14 35.48
N LYS A 141 63.32 24.02 36.39
CA LYS A 141 62.01 23.42 36.14
C LYS A 141 60.88 24.09 36.91
N LEU A 142 59.96 24.73 36.19
CA LEU A 142 58.66 25.14 36.73
C LEU A 142 57.69 23.96 36.58
N ASN A 143 57.28 23.37 37.70
CA ASN A 143 56.63 22.06 37.75
C ASN A 143 55.22 22.15 38.34
N MET A 144 54.21 22.05 37.49
CA MET A 144 52.78 22.06 37.85
C MET A 144 52.02 20.96 37.06
N PRO A 145 52.32 19.67 37.29
CA PRO A 145 51.58 18.56 36.68
C PRO A 145 50.24 18.32 37.39
N LYS A 146 49.26 17.73 36.69
CA LYS A 146 47.94 17.33 37.23
C LYS A 146 47.19 18.48 37.94
N ALA A 147 47.23 19.65 37.33
CA ALA A 147 46.75 20.89 37.92
C ALA A 147 45.45 21.40 37.27
N GLY A 148 44.52 20.48 36.97
CA GLY A 148 43.20 20.85 36.47
C GLY A 148 42.44 21.73 37.46
N ASP A 149 41.65 22.66 36.93
CA ASP A 149 40.90 23.71 37.66
C ASP A 149 41.76 24.75 38.40
N LYS A 150 43.10 24.66 38.30
CA LYS A 150 44.03 25.65 38.87
C LYS A 150 44.36 26.75 37.87
N THR A 151 44.90 27.85 38.37
CA THR A 151 45.39 28.99 37.59
C THR A 151 46.85 29.29 37.88
N LEU A 152 47.65 29.43 36.83
CA LEU A 152 49.00 29.97 36.83
C LEU A 152 49.01 31.31 36.09
N THR A 153 49.26 32.39 36.83
CA THR A 153 49.43 33.74 36.32
C THR A 153 50.92 34.02 36.18
N LEU A 154 51.36 34.43 34.98
CA LEU A 154 52.76 34.75 34.71
C LEU A 154 52.93 36.22 34.32
N GLU A 155 53.99 36.86 34.82
CA GLU A 155 54.35 38.25 34.49
C GLU A 155 55.86 38.42 34.32
N GLY A 156 56.28 39.39 33.50
CA GLY A 156 57.70 39.71 33.29
C GLY A 156 58.44 38.66 32.48
N LYS A 157 59.78 38.72 32.47
CA LYS A 157 60.64 37.77 31.77
C LYS A 157 61.07 36.66 32.71
N ILE A 158 60.92 35.40 32.27
CA ILE A 158 61.22 34.19 33.05
C ILE A 158 62.05 33.23 32.19
N LYS A 159 63.17 32.72 32.70
CA LYS A 159 63.95 31.67 32.03
C LYS A 159 63.71 30.32 32.71
N THR A 160 63.10 29.36 32.01
CA THR A 160 62.73 28.08 32.64
C THR A 160 62.53 26.92 31.66
N ALA A 161 62.63 25.68 32.15
CA ALA A 161 61.91 24.55 31.54
C ALA A 161 60.49 24.49 32.12
N LEU A 162 59.53 24.00 31.35
CA LEU A 162 58.13 23.90 31.76
C LEU A 162 57.71 22.43 31.88
N THR A 163 56.99 22.10 32.95
CA THR A 163 56.23 20.86 33.09
C THR A 163 54.86 21.24 33.61
N LEU A 164 53.94 21.50 32.68
CA LEU A 164 52.61 22.02 32.96
C LEU A 164 51.57 21.06 32.38
N SER A 165 50.63 20.60 33.19
CA SER A 165 49.47 19.86 32.68
C SER A 165 48.24 20.10 33.54
N GLY A 166 47.07 20.08 32.92
CA GLY A 166 45.81 19.86 33.62
C GLY A 166 45.70 18.43 34.16
N THR A 167 44.49 18.07 34.58
CA THR A 167 44.16 16.73 35.08
C THR A 167 43.48 15.94 33.97
N GLU A 168 44.24 15.05 33.32
CA GLU A 168 43.80 14.29 32.14
C GLU A 168 42.61 13.36 32.42
N ASP A 169 42.65 12.61 33.52
CA ASP A 169 41.58 11.67 33.90
C ASP A 169 40.23 12.37 34.13
N GLU A 170 40.27 13.60 34.64
CA GLU A 170 39.10 14.45 34.88
C GLU A 170 38.81 15.42 33.72
N LYS A 171 39.67 15.44 32.69
CA LYS A 171 39.63 16.36 31.53
C LYS A 171 39.52 17.83 31.91
N LYS A 172 40.20 18.22 33.00
CA LYS A 172 40.19 19.58 33.54
C LYS A 172 41.44 20.34 33.14
N PHE A 173 41.25 21.60 32.77
CA PHE A 173 42.32 22.44 32.24
C PHE A 173 43.08 23.17 33.36
N LEU A 174 44.40 23.26 33.23
CA LEU A 174 45.22 24.24 33.95
C LEU A 174 45.15 25.57 33.18
N LYS A 175 44.69 26.64 33.83
CA LYS A 175 44.61 27.98 33.23
C LYS A 175 45.95 28.68 33.32
N ILE A 176 46.53 29.06 32.19
CA ILE A 176 47.78 29.81 32.08
C ILE A 176 47.43 31.19 31.52
N LYS A 177 47.52 32.22 32.36
CA LYS A 177 47.16 33.60 31.99
C LYS A 177 48.31 34.56 32.25
N GLY A 178 48.36 35.66 31.51
CA GLY A 178 49.23 36.77 31.88
C GLY A 178 48.55 37.67 32.90
N GLY A 179 49.33 38.26 33.80
CA GLY A 179 48.80 39.21 34.77
C GLY A 179 48.55 40.60 34.18
N ASN A 180 49.01 41.64 34.88
CA ASN A 180 48.87 43.05 34.47
C ASN A 180 49.76 43.41 33.27
N SER A 181 50.82 42.63 33.02
CA SER A 181 51.74 42.79 31.88
C SER A 181 51.90 41.46 31.14
N THR A 182 52.46 41.51 29.93
CA THR A 182 52.82 40.30 29.19
C THR A 182 53.99 39.58 29.86
N CYS A 183 53.97 38.26 29.82
CA CYS A 183 55.09 37.41 30.20
C CYS A 183 55.85 36.91 28.98
N GLU A 184 57.18 36.97 29.04
CA GLU A 184 58.09 36.37 28.07
C GLU A 184 58.87 35.23 28.73
N ILE A 185 58.62 34.00 28.28
CA ILE A 185 59.28 32.80 28.76
C ILE A 185 60.42 32.46 27.81
N THR A 186 61.66 32.47 28.30
CA THR A 186 62.81 31.90 27.58
C THR A 186 62.94 30.44 27.98
N LEU A 187 62.56 29.53 27.08
CA LEU A 187 62.63 28.09 27.36
C LEU A 187 64.07 27.56 27.37
N THR A 188 64.39 26.73 28.36
CA THR A 188 65.69 26.04 28.42
C THR A 188 65.71 24.73 27.62
N ASN A 189 64.56 24.13 27.34
CA ASN A 189 64.36 22.98 26.46
C ASN A 189 62.97 23.05 25.80
N ASN A 190 62.73 22.26 24.74
CA ASN A 190 61.35 22.04 24.29
C ASN A 190 60.58 21.32 25.39
N GLY A 191 59.32 21.70 25.59
CA GLY A 191 58.46 21.11 26.60
C GLY A 191 57.20 20.52 25.99
N GLU A 192 56.53 19.65 26.74
CA GLU A 192 55.19 19.19 26.40
C GLU A 192 54.29 19.14 27.63
N GLY A 193 52.99 19.27 27.37
CA GLY A 193 51.94 19.31 28.37
C GLY A 193 50.59 18.99 27.76
N SER A 194 49.57 18.86 28.60
CA SER A 194 48.22 18.52 28.15
C SER A 194 47.16 19.19 28.99
N PHE A 195 45.97 19.39 28.42
CA PHE A 195 44.84 20.04 29.10
C PHE A 195 45.22 21.41 29.68
N LEU A 196 45.74 22.30 28.83
CA LEU A 196 46.08 23.67 29.18
C LEU A 196 45.08 24.64 28.55
N GLU A 197 44.67 25.69 29.27
CA GLU A 197 43.90 26.82 28.74
C GLU A 197 44.82 28.05 28.76
N ILE A 198 45.25 28.52 27.59
CA ILE A 198 46.41 29.41 27.48
C ILE A 198 46.02 30.78 26.89
N ASP A 199 46.38 31.86 27.58
CA ASP A 199 46.39 33.21 27.03
C ASP A 199 47.70 33.46 26.28
N THR A 200 47.79 32.94 25.04
CA THR A 200 49.01 33.00 24.22
C THR A 200 49.40 34.43 23.84
N GLU A 201 48.47 35.39 23.87
CA GLU A 201 48.76 36.80 23.60
C GLU A 201 49.53 37.44 24.76
N LYS A 202 49.20 37.05 25.99
CA LYS A 202 49.87 37.57 27.18
C LYS A 202 51.03 36.71 27.67
N VAL A 203 51.07 35.41 27.38
CA VAL A 203 52.15 34.50 27.82
C VAL A 203 52.86 33.94 26.59
N LYS A 204 54.01 34.54 26.25
CA LYS A 204 54.75 34.24 25.02
C LYS A 204 56.01 33.43 25.32
N ILE A 205 56.31 32.45 24.50
CA ILE A 205 57.56 31.70 24.53
C ILE A 205 58.51 32.29 23.48
N MET A 206 59.71 32.64 23.92
CA MET A 206 60.76 33.31 23.13
C MET A 206 62.00 32.40 22.97
N GLY A 207 62.81 32.66 21.93
CA GLY A 207 64.14 32.04 21.80
C GLY A 207 64.20 30.73 21.01
N GLY A 208 63.30 30.52 20.03
CA GLY A 208 63.39 29.45 19.02
C GLY A 208 62.97 28.04 19.47
N LYS A 209 62.68 27.85 20.76
CA LYS A 209 62.10 26.61 21.31
C LYS A 209 60.59 26.76 21.46
N ASN A 210 59.88 25.63 21.44
CA ASN A 210 58.42 25.59 21.53
C ASN A 210 57.94 24.68 22.66
N PHE A 211 56.69 24.91 23.09
CA PHE A 211 55.98 24.03 24.02
C PHE A 211 54.78 23.37 23.34
N THR A 212 54.74 22.04 23.33
CA THR A 212 53.66 21.25 22.71
C THR A 212 52.52 21.02 23.71
N ALA A 213 51.36 21.61 23.44
CA ALA A 213 50.16 21.55 24.25
C ALA A 213 49.11 20.60 23.61
N LYS A 214 49.08 19.34 24.06
CA LYS A 214 48.12 18.32 23.60
C LYS A 214 46.75 18.54 24.27
N ASN A 215 45.64 18.25 23.58
CA ASN A 215 44.28 18.41 24.15
C ASN A 215 44.05 19.75 24.88
N SER A 216 44.66 20.83 24.38
CA SER A 216 44.74 22.15 25.05
C SER A 216 44.05 23.24 24.22
N LYS A 217 43.59 24.32 24.84
CA LYS A 217 42.80 25.37 24.19
C LYS A 217 43.33 26.76 24.48
N LEU A 218 42.91 27.73 23.68
CA LEU A 218 43.10 29.15 23.94
C LEU A 218 42.16 29.63 25.06
N LYS A 219 42.43 30.80 25.62
CA LYS A 219 41.65 31.39 26.73
C LYS A 219 40.15 31.56 26.45
N ASP A 220 39.76 31.69 25.19
CA ASP A 220 38.37 31.81 24.74
C ASP A 220 37.69 30.46 24.50
N GLY A 221 38.40 29.35 24.72
CA GLY A 221 37.93 27.99 24.48
C GLY A 221 38.17 27.47 23.07
N SER A 222 38.64 28.31 22.14
CA SER A 222 38.96 27.94 20.77
C SER A 222 40.30 27.20 20.67
N ARG A 223 40.58 26.65 19.49
CA ARG A 223 41.83 25.95 19.17
C ARG A 223 42.39 26.48 17.86
N PRO A 224 43.73 26.55 17.70
CA PRO A 224 44.35 26.88 16.42
C PRO A 224 43.98 25.87 15.33
N ASP A 225 43.87 26.36 14.09
CA ASP A 225 43.46 25.56 12.92
C ASP A 225 44.57 24.64 12.38
N ASN A 226 45.81 24.82 12.84
CA ASN A 226 46.98 24.02 12.47
C ASN A 226 47.99 23.99 13.64
N GLU A 227 49.05 23.19 13.49
CA GLU A 227 50.10 23.03 14.50
C GLU A 227 51.20 24.12 14.43
N ASN A 228 50.95 25.24 13.74
CA ASN A 228 51.91 26.34 13.72
C ASN A 228 52.01 26.98 15.12
N PRO A 229 53.22 27.27 15.62
CA PRO A 229 53.41 27.88 16.93
C PRO A 229 52.66 29.22 17.06
N GLN A 230 51.80 29.33 18.09
CA GLN A 230 51.14 30.55 18.51
C GLN A 230 51.94 31.17 19.66
N ASN A 231 52.78 32.16 19.36
CA ASN A 231 53.73 32.74 20.33
C ASN A 231 54.56 31.66 21.06
N GLY A 232 55.04 30.66 20.31
CA GLY A 232 55.86 29.55 20.78
C GLY A 232 55.10 28.38 21.43
N TRP A 233 53.75 28.44 21.49
CA TRP A 233 52.89 27.32 21.89
C TRP A 233 52.39 26.54 20.66
N ILE A 234 52.63 25.23 20.61
CA ILE A 234 52.15 24.35 19.53
C ILE A 234 50.96 23.54 20.03
N PHE A 235 49.82 23.65 19.35
CA PHE A 235 48.60 22.90 19.69
C PHE A 235 48.43 21.74 18.70
N THR A 236 48.60 20.50 19.17
CA THR A 236 48.48 19.31 18.32
C THR A 236 47.02 18.93 18.10
N ALA A 237 46.73 18.26 16.99
CA ALA A 237 45.39 17.73 16.70
C ALA A 237 44.82 16.92 17.88
N ALA A 238 43.52 17.08 18.13
CA ALA A 238 42.78 16.40 19.19
C ALA A 238 41.57 15.64 18.64
N SER A 239 41.07 14.71 19.45
CA SER A 239 39.81 14.00 19.20
C SER A 239 38.79 14.39 20.25
N LEU A 240 37.67 14.96 19.81
CA LEU A 240 36.62 15.45 20.68
C LEU A 240 35.35 14.61 20.51
N LYS A 241 34.61 14.47 21.61
CA LYS A 241 33.31 13.79 21.64
C LYS A 241 32.20 14.79 21.95
N TRP A 242 31.11 14.75 21.20
CA TRP A 242 29.91 15.51 21.52
C TRP A 242 29.22 14.92 22.76
N THR A 243 28.90 15.77 23.72
CA THR A 243 28.23 15.40 24.98
C THR A 243 26.85 16.03 25.13
N GLY A 244 26.60 17.19 24.52
CA GLY A 244 25.32 17.91 24.68
C GLY A 244 24.98 18.19 26.14
N SER A 245 25.94 18.69 26.92
CA SER A 245 25.86 18.90 28.38
C SER A 245 24.61 19.69 28.85
N ASP A 246 24.32 19.63 30.15
CA ASP A 246 23.11 20.25 30.76
C ASP A 246 23.16 21.79 30.75
N GLY A 247 22.31 22.40 29.90
CA GLY A 247 22.10 23.83 29.77
C GLY A 247 20.97 24.16 28.77
N SER A 248 20.48 25.41 28.78
CA SER A 248 19.39 25.89 27.90
C SER A 248 19.75 25.91 26.41
N GLU A 249 21.03 25.74 26.07
CA GLU A 249 21.57 25.79 24.70
C GLU A 249 22.24 24.47 24.27
N GLY A 250 21.83 23.33 24.84
CA GLY A 250 22.50 22.02 24.74
C GLY A 250 22.72 21.42 23.34
N ASN A 251 22.26 22.08 22.27
CA ASN A 251 22.45 21.67 20.88
C ASN A 251 23.44 22.55 20.10
N LYS A 252 23.94 23.66 20.64
CA LYS A 252 24.76 24.62 19.87
C LYS A 252 26.20 24.13 19.65
N TRP A 253 26.58 23.88 18.39
CA TRP A 253 27.93 23.40 18.03
C TRP A 253 29.06 24.25 18.62
N GLU A 254 28.86 25.57 18.62
CA GLU A 254 29.81 26.61 19.01
C GLU A 254 30.04 26.78 20.52
N LYS A 255 29.57 25.85 21.36
CA LYS A 255 29.79 25.87 22.81
C LYS A 255 30.80 24.81 23.23
N ALA A 256 31.92 25.25 23.80
CA ALA A 256 33.00 24.37 24.28
C ALA A 256 32.52 23.38 25.34
N GLU A 257 31.50 23.76 26.12
CA GLU A 257 30.92 22.95 27.19
C GLU A 257 30.22 21.68 26.68
N HIS A 258 29.83 21.64 25.40
CA HIS A 258 29.17 20.49 24.79
C HIS A 258 30.16 19.49 24.18
N TRP A 259 31.46 19.80 24.24
CA TRP A 259 32.54 18.94 23.79
C TRP A 259 33.30 18.36 24.96
N GLU A 260 33.85 17.17 24.75
CA GLU A 260 34.75 16.53 25.68
C GLU A 260 36.04 16.14 24.94
N PRO A 261 37.20 16.69 25.33
CA PRO A 261 37.42 17.72 26.36
C PRO A 261 36.67 19.05 26.09
N LYS A 262 36.45 19.87 27.13
CA LYS A 262 35.66 21.13 27.08
C LYS A 262 36.36 22.25 26.29
N MET A 263 36.43 22.09 24.97
CA MET A 263 37.06 22.99 23.99
C MET A 263 36.36 22.91 22.65
N LEU A 264 36.44 23.97 21.83
CA LEU A 264 35.87 23.96 20.49
C LEU A 264 36.79 23.20 19.52
N PRO A 265 36.24 22.33 18.64
CA PRO A 265 37.04 21.71 17.59
C PRO A 265 37.54 22.74 16.57
N SER A 266 38.76 22.54 16.05
CA SER A 266 39.34 23.33 14.96
C SER A 266 39.50 22.53 13.67
N LYS A 267 40.05 23.18 12.61
CA LYS A 267 40.24 22.57 11.29
C LYS A 267 41.18 21.35 11.25
N GLN A 268 41.93 21.09 12.31
CA GLN A 268 42.82 19.93 12.45
C GLN A 268 42.23 18.79 13.29
N ASP A 269 41.18 19.06 14.06
CA ASP A 269 40.65 18.13 15.06
C ASP A 269 39.63 17.15 14.46
N THR A 270 39.52 15.96 15.04
CA THR A 270 38.46 15.01 14.70
C THR A 270 37.38 15.02 15.76
N VAL A 271 36.13 14.81 15.34
CA VAL A 271 34.99 14.84 16.24
C VAL A 271 34.10 13.61 16.06
N THR A 272 33.54 13.11 17.16
CA THR A 272 32.60 12.00 17.17
C THR A 272 31.28 12.42 17.81
N ILE A 273 30.17 12.19 17.11
CA ILE A 273 28.82 12.35 17.60
C ILE A 273 28.29 10.95 17.95
N PRO A 274 28.09 10.65 19.24
CA PRO A 274 27.86 9.28 19.69
C PRO A 274 26.47 8.76 19.31
N SER A 275 26.31 7.43 19.39
CA SER A 275 25.07 6.70 19.12
C SER A 275 23.92 7.01 20.09
N VAL A 276 24.24 7.38 21.33
CA VAL A 276 23.25 7.63 22.39
C VAL A 276 23.62 8.90 23.15
N LEU A 277 22.64 9.80 23.26
CA LEU A 277 22.64 10.90 24.22
C LEU A 277 21.48 10.70 25.22
N LEU A 278 21.70 11.12 26.46
CA LEU A 278 20.67 11.10 27.51
C LEU A 278 19.44 11.94 27.12
N ASN A 279 19.63 13.03 26.38
CA ASN A 279 18.55 13.88 25.90
C ASN A 279 18.67 14.12 24.38
N LYS A 280 17.73 13.58 23.61
CA LYS A 280 17.69 13.71 22.14
C LYS A 280 17.44 15.14 21.64
N ALA A 281 16.94 16.06 22.47
CA ALA A 281 16.82 17.47 22.10
C ALA A 281 18.19 18.17 22.00
N LYS A 282 19.27 17.49 22.41
CA LYS A 282 20.63 18.03 22.52
C LYS A 282 21.60 17.46 21.48
N TRP A 283 21.07 16.90 20.40
CA TRP A 283 21.89 16.59 19.24
C TRP A 283 22.45 17.90 18.65
N PRO A 284 23.71 17.89 18.16
CA PRO A 284 24.35 19.08 17.66
C PRO A 284 23.57 19.69 16.49
N LYS A 285 23.44 21.01 16.54
CA LYS A 285 22.91 21.87 15.49
C LYS A 285 23.95 22.95 15.16
N VAL A 286 24.27 23.09 13.88
CA VAL A 286 25.18 24.10 13.35
C VAL A 286 24.35 25.29 12.89
N THR A 287 24.25 26.32 13.73
CA THR A 287 23.50 27.56 13.40
C THR A 287 24.37 28.72 12.93
N ALA A 288 25.69 28.59 13.00
CA ALA A 288 26.66 29.60 12.59
C ALA A 288 27.69 29.02 11.60
N SER A 289 28.20 29.85 10.69
CA SER A 289 29.13 29.46 9.62
C SER A 289 30.56 29.12 10.07
N GLU A 290 30.81 29.11 11.39
CA GLU A 290 32.16 28.99 11.96
C GLU A 290 32.48 27.58 12.48
N ALA A 291 31.59 26.61 12.27
CA ALA A 291 31.84 25.23 12.65
C ALA A 291 33.09 24.68 11.92
N LYS A 292 33.97 24.05 12.69
CA LYS A 292 35.26 23.53 12.23
C LYS A 292 35.43 22.09 12.70
N ALA A 293 36.00 21.26 11.84
CA ALA A 293 36.53 19.93 12.15
C ALA A 293 37.32 19.43 10.93
N LYS A 294 38.36 18.64 11.13
CA LYS A 294 38.98 17.86 10.05
C LYS A 294 38.04 16.75 9.56
N LYS A 295 37.52 15.96 10.51
CA LYS A 295 36.67 14.79 10.24
C LYS A 295 35.59 14.63 11.31
N ILE A 296 34.36 14.34 10.88
CA ILE A 296 33.20 14.04 11.72
C ILE A 296 32.87 12.55 11.57
N THR A 297 32.73 11.85 12.69
CA THR A 297 32.12 10.51 12.75
C THR A 297 30.75 10.63 13.41
N LEU A 298 29.69 10.35 12.66
CA LEU A 298 28.31 10.32 13.16
C LEU A 298 27.87 8.87 13.34
N GLU A 299 27.88 8.39 14.58
CA GLU A 299 27.57 6.99 14.92
C GLU A 299 26.09 6.64 14.67
N SER A 300 25.82 5.33 14.55
CA SER A 300 24.45 4.83 14.36
C SER A 300 23.57 5.18 15.57
N GLY A 301 22.40 5.80 15.34
CA GLY A 301 21.53 6.34 16.40
C GLY A 301 21.80 7.80 16.76
N GLY A 302 22.96 8.33 16.39
CA GLY A 302 23.30 9.75 16.52
C GLY A 302 22.55 10.64 15.51
N SER A 303 22.44 11.93 15.80
CA SER A 303 21.89 12.92 14.86
C SER A 303 22.78 14.17 14.80
N LEU A 304 22.91 14.78 13.62
CA LEU A 304 23.53 16.08 13.39
C LEU A 304 22.62 16.94 12.52
N ASP A 305 22.36 18.18 12.90
CA ASP A 305 21.64 19.15 12.09
C ASP A 305 22.58 20.25 11.59
N LEU A 306 22.84 20.27 10.29
CA LEU A 306 23.69 21.26 9.65
C LEU A 306 22.95 22.55 9.29
N ASP A 307 21.62 22.55 9.38
CA ASP A 307 20.80 23.63 8.84
C ASP A 307 21.26 24.00 7.41
N GLY A 308 21.58 25.26 7.13
CA GLY A 308 22.12 25.71 5.84
C GLY A 308 23.65 25.68 5.69
N GLN A 309 24.39 25.25 6.72
CA GLN A 309 25.85 25.45 6.84
C GLN A 309 26.69 24.24 6.36
N THR A 310 27.97 24.49 6.06
CA THR A 310 29.00 23.44 5.94
C THR A 310 29.93 23.49 7.16
N ILE A 311 30.75 22.46 7.34
CA ILE A 311 31.80 22.45 8.39
C ILE A 311 33.15 22.59 7.70
N SER A 312 33.95 23.55 8.16
CA SER A 312 35.23 23.88 7.53
C SER A 312 36.39 23.02 8.06
N ALA A 313 37.32 22.72 7.17
CA ALA A 313 38.57 22.00 7.43
C ALA A 313 39.74 22.72 6.74
N ALA A 314 40.97 22.27 6.97
CA ALA A 314 42.13 22.80 6.25
C ALA A 314 42.02 22.56 4.73
N SER A 315 41.40 21.44 4.35
CA SER A 315 41.16 21.00 2.97
C SER A 315 39.79 21.43 2.44
N ASP A 316 39.39 22.69 2.64
CA ASP A 316 38.04 23.24 2.34
C ASP A 316 36.97 22.76 3.35
N ASN A 317 36.15 21.77 3.01
CA ASN A 317 35.12 21.22 3.92
C ASN A 317 35.58 19.93 4.64
N SER A 318 34.98 19.63 5.78
CA SER A 318 35.31 18.45 6.59
C SER A 318 35.00 17.13 5.89
N GLU A 319 35.70 16.07 6.30
CA GLU A 319 35.28 14.69 6.01
C GLU A 319 34.16 14.25 6.96
N MET A 320 33.18 13.48 6.49
CA MET A 320 32.09 12.92 7.30
C MET A 320 31.88 11.44 7.01
N GLU A 321 31.90 10.63 8.06
CA GLU A 321 31.40 9.26 8.04
C GLU A 321 30.08 9.18 8.79
N ILE A 322 28.99 8.89 8.07
CA ILE A 322 27.64 9.00 8.59
C ILE A 322 27.01 7.61 8.68
N SER A 323 26.72 7.17 9.91
CA SER A 323 25.93 5.97 10.21
C SER A 323 24.59 6.30 10.89
N GLY A 324 24.45 7.52 11.42
CA GLY A 324 23.23 8.06 12.03
C GLY A 324 22.39 8.91 11.09
N LYS A 325 21.71 9.92 11.66
CA LYS A 325 20.81 10.84 10.95
C LYS A 325 21.46 12.20 10.70
N LEU A 326 21.67 12.56 9.45
CA LEU A 326 22.12 13.89 9.04
C LEU A 326 20.93 14.72 8.57
N LYS A 327 20.68 15.85 9.22
CA LYS A 327 19.69 16.86 8.80
C LYS A 327 20.40 18.03 8.13
N LEU A 328 19.86 18.54 7.03
CA LEU A 328 20.41 19.71 6.34
C LEU A 328 19.36 20.37 5.43
N GLN A 329 19.61 21.59 4.96
CA GLN A 329 18.76 22.28 3.99
C GLN A 329 19.07 21.93 2.52
N TYR A 330 20.22 21.31 2.29
CA TYR A 330 20.73 20.94 0.98
C TYR A 330 20.99 22.15 0.06
N THR A 331 21.69 23.16 0.60
CA THR A 331 22.13 24.37 -0.13
C THR A 331 23.15 24.03 -1.22
N ASP A 332 23.45 24.96 -2.14
CA ASP A 332 24.44 24.73 -3.22
C ASP A 332 25.84 24.40 -2.69
N ASN A 333 26.24 25.01 -1.56
CA ASN A 333 27.49 24.70 -0.87
C ASN A 333 27.48 23.28 -0.30
N GLN A 334 26.38 22.87 0.35
CA GLN A 334 26.21 21.51 0.86
C GLN A 334 26.17 20.50 -0.29
N LYS A 335 25.46 20.79 -1.39
CA LYS A 335 25.42 19.93 -2.58
C LYS A 335 26.81 19.75 -3.19
N THR A 336 27.59 20.83 -3.28
CA THR A 336 28.99 20.77 -3.75
C THR A 336 29.83 19.91 -2.83
N TRP A 337 29.66 20.03 -1.52
CA TRP A 337 30.36 19.20 -0.53
C TRP A 337 30.01 17.71 -0.67
N PHE A 338 28.75 17.35 -0.89
CA PHE A 338 28.34 15.96 -1.16
C PHE A 338 28.94 15.38 -2.45
N LYS A 339 29.24 16.22 -3.45
CA LYS A 339 29.86 15.79 -4.71
C LYS A 339 31.38 15.58 -4.62
N GLN A 340 32.04 16.15 -3.62
CA GLN A 340 33.49 16.02 -3.45
C GLN A 340 33.84 14.58 -3.05
N MET A 341 34.74 13.94 -3.82
CA MET A 341 35.19 12.58 -3.52
C MET A 341 35.78 12.48 -2.10
N SER A 342 35.45 11.41 -1.40
CA SER A 342 35.95 11.08 -0.06
C SER A 342 35.55 12.06 1.06
N LYS A 343 34.72 13.08 0.78
CA LYS A 343 34.26 14.02 1.81
C LYS A 343 33.06 13.50 2.58
N ILE A 344 32.00 13.05 1.90
CA ILE A 344 30.82 12.50 2.56
C ILE A 344 30.72 11.01 2.27
N THR A 345 30.73 10.20 3.33
CA THR A 345 30.53 8.74 3.24
C THR A 345 29.27 8.35 4.01
N LEU A 346 28.24 7.91 3.27
CA LEU A 346 26.99 7.40 3.83
C LEU A 346 27.09 5.89 4.06
N LYS A 347 27.19 5.45 5.31
CA LYS A 347 27.25 4.03 5.70
C LYS A 347 25.86 3.39 5.62
N ASN A 348 25.80 2.06 5.53
CA ASN A 348 24.52 1.35 5.56
C ASN A 348 23.71 1.73 6.82
N GLY A 349 22.42 2.02 6.65
CA GLY A 349 21.53 2.44 7.74
C GLY A 349 21.48 3.95 7.99
N SER A 350 22.38 4.75 7.40
CA SER A 350 22.34 6.21 7.53
C SER A 350 21.04 6.82 6.98
N GLU A 351 20.58 7.90 7.58
CA GLU A 351 19.46 8.71 7.09
C GLU A 351 19.94 10.12 6.75
N VAL A 352 19.58 10.60 5.57
CA VAL A 352 19.69 12.02 5.20
C VAL A 352 18.27 12.61 5.19
N GLU A 353 18.03 13.61 6.03
CA GLU A 353 16.78 14.36 6.08
C GLU A 353 17.02 15.77 5.53
N ILE A 354 16.39 16.08 4.40
CA ILE A 354 16.46 17.40 3.78
C ILE A 354 15.30 18.25 4.31
N ASN A 355 15.65 19.18 5.18
CA ASN A 355 14.79 20.21 5.73
C ASN A 355 14.94 21.52 4.91
N GLY A 356 14.32 22.60 5.36
CA GLY A 356 14.51 23.93 4.77
C GLY A 356 13.34 24.46 3.93
N ASN A 357 13.49 25.71 3.51
CA ASN A 357 12.48 26.49 2.81
C ASN A 357 13.07 26.92 1.46
N GLY A 358 12.36 26.66 0.36
CA GLY A 358 12.83 27.00 -0.99
C GLY A 358 12.49 25.92 -2.02
N THR A 359 12.29 26.36 -3.26
CA THR A 359 11.97 25.54 -4.44
C THR A 359 12.72 26.15 -5.64
N PRO A 360 13.31 25.34 -6.55
CA PRO A 360 13.36 23.87 -6.56
C PRO A 360 14.46 23.27 -5.66
N LEU A 361 14.35 21.98 -5.32
CA LEU A 361 15.40 21.19 -4.68
C LEU A 361 16.07 20.29 -5.73
N SER A 362 17.35 20.50 -6.02
CA SER A 362 18.09 19.70 -7.02
C SER A 362 19.11 18.77 -6.35
N LEU A 363 18.85 17.45 -6.39
CA LEU A 363 19.70 16.42 -5.78
C LEU A 363 20.88 16.03 -6.69
N HIS A 364 22.00 15.61 -6.10
CA HIS A 364 23.12 15.09 -6.88
C HIS A 364 22.84 13.63 -7.29
N ASN A 365 23.41 13.19 -8.42
CA ASN A 365 23.46 11.76 -8.74
C ASN A 365 24.68 11.15 -8.05
N ALA A 366 24.49 9.97 -7.46
CA ALA A 366 25.51 9.24 -6.74
C ALA A 366 25.59 7.80 -7.28
N GLU A 367 26.14 7.65 -8.48
CA GLU A 367 26.46 6.34 -9.04
C GLU A 367 27.73 5.72 -8.43
N THR A 368 28.50 6.46 -7.62
CA THR A 368 29.66 5.94 -6.89
C THR A 368 29.28 5.61 -5.44
N SER A 369 29.72 4.45 -4.97
CA SER A 369 29.19 3.68 -3.82
C SER A 369 29.15 4.39 -2.45
N ASN A 370 29.82 5.54 -2.29
CA ASN A 370 30.00 6.20 -1.01
C ASN A 370 29.12 7.44 -0.77
N THR A 371 28.60 8.10 -1.82
CA THR A 371 27.73 9.30 -1.69
C THR A 371 26.25 9.00 -1.91
N GLY A 372 25.90 7.80 -2.39
CA GLY A 372 24.52 7.40 -2.66
C GLY A 372 23.67 7.35 -1.41
N PHE A 373 22.51 8.04 -1.45
CA PHE A 373 21.56 8.08 -0.36
C PHE A 373 21.14 6.66 0.04
N LYS A 374 21.23 6.35 1.34
CA LYS A 374 20.77 5.05 1.86
C LYS A 374 19.30 5.12 2.24
N ASN A 375 18.97 6.02 3.17
CA ASN A 375 17.61 6.50 3.41
C ASN A 375 17.59 8.01 3.17
N LEU A 376 16.58 8.49 2.45
CA LEU A 376 16.40 9.91 2.12
C LEU A 376 15.00 10.34 2.51
N THR A 377 14.91 11.31 3.42
CA THR A 377 13.66 11.94 3.84
C THR A 377 13.59 13.36 3.30
N ILE A 378 12.57 13.70 2.52
CA ILE A 378 12.25 15.07 2.12
C ILE A 378 11.21 15.63 3.09
N ASN A 379 11.67 16.51 3.99
CA ASN A 379 10.90 17.10 5.08
C ASN A 379 10.94 18.63 5.02
N ARG A 380 10.55 19.18 3.87
CA ARG A 380 10.50 20.63 3.64
C ARG A 380 9.13 21.18 3.95
N SER A 381 9.09 22.44 4.38
CA SER A 381 7.82 23.16 4.54
C SER A 381 7.33 23.66 3.18
N GLY A 382 6.00 23.66 2.97
CA GLY A 382 5.40 24.06 1.70
C GLY A 382 5.50 23.01 0.58
N SER A 383 5.19 23.45 -0.65
CA SER A 383 5.31 22.62 -1.86
C SER A 383 6.70 22.74 -2.46
N VAL A 384 7.38 21.62 -2.72
CA VAL A 384 8.72 21.57 -3.30
C VAL A 384 8.76 20.75 -4.58
N THR A 385 9.41 21.26 -5.61
CA THR A 385 9.76 20.48 -6.81
C THR A 385 11.17 19.90 -6.64
N VAL A 386 11.29 18.57 -6.72
CA VAL A 386 12.56 17.85 -6.63
C VAL A 386 13.05 17.49 -8.02
N THR A 387 14.27 17.92 -8.35
CA THR A 387 14.99 17.56 -9.59
C THR A 387 16.30 16.87 -9.24
N THR A 388 17.05 16.43 -10.25
CA THR A 388 18.40 15.91 -10.07
C THR A 388 19.33 16.36 -11.18
N ASP A 389 20.64 16.39 -10.91
CA ASP A 389 21.66 16.69 -11.92
C ASP A 389 21.81 15.56 -12.96
N SER A 390 21.44 14.33 -12.59
CA SER A 390 21.49 13.18 -13.47
C SER A 390 20.52 12.10 -12.99
N GLU A 391 19.73 11.55 -13.90
CA GLU A 391 18.69 10.58 -13.60
C GLU A 391 19.24 9.14 -13.71
N PRO A 392 18.73 8.20 -12.89
CA PRO A 392 17.73 8.37 -11.82
C PRO A 392 18.34 8.81 -10.48
N ILE A 393 17.51 9.40 -9.61
CA ILE A 393 17.81 9.49 -8.17
C ILE A 393 17.82 8.07 -7.61
N LYS A 394 18.97 7.61 -7.10
CA LYS A 394 19.12 6.28 -6.51
C LYS A 394 19.12 6.38 -4.99
N VAL A 395 18.13 5.76 -4.35
CA VAL A 395 18.05 5.63 -2.90
C VAL A 395 18.08 4.15 -2.55
N LYS A 396 19.09 3.70 -1.81
CA LYS A 396 19.30 2.25 -1.62
C LYS A 396 18.12 1.58 -0.92
N LYS A 397 17.58 2.21 0.12
CA LYS A 397 16.53 1.65 0.98
C LYS A 397 15.24 2.48 0.88
N GLU A 398 15.08 3.53 1.67
CA GLU A 398 13.82 4.27 1.76
C GLU A 398 13.92 5.70 1.20
N PHE A 399 13.05 6.05 0.25
CA PHE A 399 12.73 7.43 -0.12
C PHE A 399 11.40 7.83 0.55
N LYS A 400 11.45 8.79 1.47
CA LYS A 400 10.31 9.21 2.27
C LYS A 400 9.98 10.69 2.03
N VAL A 401 8.70 11.01 1.93
CA VAL A 401 8.22 12.40 1.94
C VAL A 401 7.29 12.62 3.13
N THR A 402 7.41 13.78 3.77
CA THR A 402 6.52 14.18 4.89
C THR A 402 5.76 15.49 4.62
N GLY A 403 6.16 16.23 3.59
CA GLY A 403 5.47 17.43 3.08
C GLY A 403 4.87 17.22 1.68
N THR A 404 4.68 18.31 0.93
CA THR A 404 4.15 18.29 -0.44
C THR A 404 5.29 18.32 -1.45
N VAL A 405 5.47 17.23 -2.20
CA VAL A 405 6.60 17.02 -3.11
C VAL A 405 6.11 16.73 -4.53
N THR A 406 6.59 17.50 -5.50
CA THR A 406 6.54 17.17 -6.92
C THR A 406 7.91 16.65 -7.35
N LEU A 407 8.02 15.35 -7.56
CA LEU A 407 9.24 14.69 -8.03
C LEU A 407 9.30 14.77 -9.57
N ASN A 408 10.19 15.64 -10.07
CA ASN A 408 10.45 15.84 -11.50
C ASN A 408 11.78 15.21 -11.93
N ALA A 409 12.00 13.97 -11.49
CA ALA A 409 13.18 13.16 -11.76
C ALA A 409 12.81 11.67 -11.70
N GLU A 410 13.50 10.81 -12.46
CA GLU A 410 13.36 9.37 -12.26
C GLU A 410 13.88 8.97 -10.85
N LEU A 411 13.25 7.96 -10.22
CA LEU A 411 13.64 7.46 -8.89
C LEU A 411 13.76 5.94 -8.89
N THR A 412 14.78 5.41 -8.23
CA THR A 412 14.89 4.00 -7.88
C THR A 412 15.08 3.86 -6.37
N ALA A 413 14.16 3.15 -5.72
CA ALA A 413 14.23 2.88 -4.28
C ALA A 413 13.71 1.48 -3.91
N GLU A 414 14.15 0.92 -2.79
CA GLU A 414 13.55 -0.30 -2.24
C GLU A 414 12.15 -0.02 -1.68
N THR A 415 12.04 1.08 -0.92
CA THR A 415 10.80 1.55 -0.31
C THR A 415 10.54 3.01 -0.69
N VAL A 416 9.30 3.32 -1.08
CA VAL A 416 8.79 4.68 -1.23
C VAL A 416 7.68 4.91 -0.22
N THR A 417 7.80 5.96 0.58
CA THR A 417 6.87 6.25 1.69
C THR A 417 6.32 7.67 1.61
N VAL A 418 5.00 7.82 1.56
CA VAL A 418 4.29 9.08 1.80
C VAL A 418 3.83 9.07 3.26
N GLY A 419 4.46 9.91 4.09
CA GLY A 419 4.61 9.64 5.52
C GLY A 419 3.41 9.88 6.42
N ASN A 420 2.48 10.77 6.06
CA ASN A 420 1.31 11.11 6.89
C ASN A 420 0.18 11.68 6.02
N SER A 421 -0.99 11.94 6.61
CA SER A 421 -2.18 12.41 5.89
C SER A 421 -2.03 13.78 5.21
N GLY A 422 -1.11 14.62 5.68
CA GLY A 422 -0.76 15.91 5.09
C GLY A 422 0.36 15.84 4.04
N ALA A 423 1.03 14.70 3.89
CA ALA A 423 2.09 14.51 2.91
C ALA A 423 1.51 14.21 1.53
N SER A 424 2.17 14.71 0.48
CA SER A 424 1.80 14.45 -0.91
C SER A 424 3.04 14.19 -1.76
N LEU A 425 2.99 13.17 -2.62
CA LEU A 425 4.00 12.89 -3.64
C LEU A 425 3.35 12.83 -5.02
N THR A 426 3.70 13.78 -5.88
CA THR A 426 3.38 13.75 -7.32
C THR A 426 4.65 13.39 -8.09
N ALA A 427 4.65 12.25 -8.77
CA ALA A 427 5.77 11.77 -9.57
C ALA A 427 5.56 12.08 -11.05
N ASN A 428 6.28 13.07 -11.58
CA ASN A 428 6.17 13.48 -12.98
C ASN A 428 6.94 12.57 -13.95
N LYS A 429 7.85 11.74 -13.42
CA LYS A 429 8.69 10.82 -14.18
C LYS A 429 8.67 9.43 -13.56
N LYS A 430 9.18 8.45 -14.31
CA LYS A 430 9.26 7.04 -13.94
C LYS A 430 9.82 6.80 -12.53
N ILE A 431 9.13 5.99 -11.74
CA ILE A 431 9.61 5.49 -10.44
C ILE A 431 9.76 3.96 -10.49
N THR A 432 10.89 3.44 -10.00
CA THR A 432 11.12 2.01 -9.77
C THR A 432 11.15 1.71 -8.27
N VAL A 433 10.28 0.81 -7.82
CA VAL A 433 10.16 0.38 -6.41
C VAL A 433 10.48 -1.11 -6.30
N ASN A 434 11.46 -1.47 -5.47
CA ASN A 434 11.95 -2.86 -5.41
C ASN A 434 11.33 -3.73 -4.31
N SER A 435 10.62 -3.15 -3.35
CA SER A 435 9.95 -3.90 -2.28
C SER A 435 8.60 -3.31 -1.85
N LYS A 436 8.54 -2.03 -1.47
CA LYS A 436 7.35 -1.47 -0.81
C LYS A 436 7.00 -0.06 -1.27
N LEU A 437 5.73 0.18 -1.56
CA LEU A 437 5.16 1.53 -1.66
C LEU A 437 4.15 1.71 -0.53
N GLU A 438 4.42 2.60 0.42
CA GLU A 438 3.52 2.92 1.53
C GLU A 438 2.98 4.34 1.38
N ASN A 439 1.65 4.46 1.26
CA ASN A 439 0.98 5.75 1.16
C ASN A 439 0.06 5.98 2.36
N ASN A 440 0.44 6.91 3.23
CA ASN A 440 -0.39 7.41 4.32
C ASN A 440 -0.97 8.81 4.04
N GLY A 441 -0.77 9.35 2.84
CA GLY A 441 -1.20 10.68 2.41
C GLY A 441 -1.77 10.67 1.00
N THR A 442 -1.24 11.50 0.11
CA THR A 442 -1.63 11.52 -1.32
C THR A 442 -0.44 11.10 -2.20
N PHE A 443 -0.63 10.09 -3.03
CA PHE A 443 0.33 9.65 -4.04
C PHE A 443 -0.31 9.77 -5.42
N LYS A 444 0.38 10.42 -6.36
CA LYS A 444 -0.01 10.48 -7.76
C LYS A 444 1.23 10.26 -8.65
N SER A 445 1.13 9.41 -9.67
CA SER A 445 2.12 9.39 -10.75
C SER A 445 1.50 9.94 -12.04
N GLU A 446 2.25 10.77 -12.76
CA GLU A 446 1.95 11.22 -14.13
C GLU A 446 2.67 10.36 -15.19
N ASP A 447 3.60 9.50 -14.74
CA ASP A 447 4.36 8.55 -15.56
C ASP A 447 4.31 7.13 -14.93
N GLU A 448 5.05 6.19 -15.49
CA GLU A 448 5.06 4.79 -15.09
C GLU A 448 5.69 4.54 -13.71
N VAL A 449 5.01 3.72 -12.90
CA VAL A 449 5.57 3.12 -11.69
C VAL A 449 5.86 1.65 -11.96
N ILE A 450 7.14 1.28 -11.87
CA ILE A 450 7.63 -0.07 -12.06
C ILE A 450 7.88 -0.71 -10.69
N LEU A 451 7.20 -1.82 -10.42
CA LEU A 451 7.40 -2.67 -9.25
C LEU A 451 8.37 -3.80 -9.64
N SER A 452 9.58 -3.79 -9.08
CA SER A 452 10.67 -4.71 -9.43
C SER A 452 11.10 -5.58 -8.23
N PRO A 453 10.32 -6.62 -7.85
CA PRO A 453 10.63 -7.52 -6.72
C PRO A 453 11.87 -8.39 -6.96
N SER A 454 13.06 -7.81 -6.84
CA SER A 454 14.33 -8.52 -7.02
C SER A 454 14.56 -9.58 -5.93
N ASN A 455 14.39 -9.22 -4.65
CA ASN A 455 14.76 -10.07 -3.51
C ASN A 455 13.59 -10.56 -2.63
N GLY A 456 12.33 -10.31 -3.00
CA GLY A 456 11.21 -10.65 -2.13
C GLY A 456 9.84 -10.38 -2.74
N ASN A 457 8.83 -10.24 -1.87
CA ASN A 457 7.47 -9.86 -2.27
C ASN A 457 7.36 -8.34 -2.42
N MET A 458 6.44 -7.89 -3.28
CA MET A 458 6.03 -6.50 -3.39
C MET A 458 4.82 -6.21 -2.52
N VAL A 459 4.82 -5.05 -1.87
CA VAL A 459 3.66 -4.55 -1.12
C VAL A 459 3.36 -3.11 -1.53
N ILE A 460 2.12 -2.87 -1.98
CA ILE A 460 1.51 -1.53 -1.97
C ILE A 460 0.61 -1.49 -0.74
N LYS A 461 0.93 -0.59 0.20
CA LYS A 461 0.15 -0.39 1.42
C LYS A 461 -0.43 1.01 1.41
N VAL A 462 -1.74 1.10 1.43
CA VAL A 462 -2.51 2.33 1.54
C VAL A 462 -3.07 2.39 2.96
N ALA A 463 -3.00 3.55 3.61
CA ALA A 463 -3.63 3.75 4.92
C ALA A 463 -5.14 3.42 4.88
N ASP A 464 -5.66 2.96 6.03
CA ASP A 464 -7.03 2.51 6.15
C ASP A 464 -8.04 3.63 5.80
N ASN A 465 -9.16 3.24 5.21
CA ASN A 465 -10.28 4.12 4.84
C ASN A 465 -9.95 5.23 3.81
N MET A 466 -8.79 5.19 3.15
CA MET A 466 -8.51 6.13 2.06
C MET A 466 -9.29 5.76 0.78
N THR A 467 -9.78 6.79 0.08
CA THR A 467 -10.39 6.64 -1.24
C THR A 467 -9.32 6.32 -2.30
N GLN A 468 -9.74 5.72 -3.41
CA GLN A 468 -8.85 5.36 -4.52
C GLN A 468 -8.09 6.55 -5.11
N ASP A 469 -8.66 7.76 -5.05
CA ASP A 469 -8.06 8.99 -5.59
C ASP A 469 -6.87 9.49 -4.76
N LYS A 470 -6.63 8.92 -3.57
CA LYS A 470 -5.44 9.20 -2.76
C LYS A 470 -4.20 8.43 -3.21
N THR A 471 -4.36 7.36 -3.99
CA THR A 471 -3.25 6.56 -4.51
C THR A 471 -3.48 6.29 -6.00
N GLU A 472 -3.05 7.23 -6.83
CA GLU A 472 -3.26 7.20 -8.29
C GLU A 472 -1.96 6.89 -9.03
N PHE A 473 -2.04 5.94 -9.96
CA PHE A 473 -0.96 5.57 -10.87
C PHE A 473 -1.38 5.89 -12.31
N LYS A 474 -0.51 6.59 -13.07
CA LYS A 474 -0.72 6.73 -14.53
C LYS A 474 -0.56 5.39 -15.22
N LYS A 475 0.55 4.70 -14.97
CA LYS A 475 0.79 3.31 -15.38
C LYS A 475 1.42 2.56 -14.21
N LEU A 476 1.01 1.32 -14.00
CA LEU A 476 1.55 0.46 -12.95
C LEU A 476 2.00 -0.86 -13.58
N THR A 477 3.29 -1.15 -13.46
CA THR A 477 3.90 -2.31 -14.12
C THR A 477 4.60 -3.19 -13.11
N CYS A 478 4.32 -4.50 -13.13
CA CYS A 478 5.05 -5.51 -12.40
C CYS A 478 5.20 -6.75 -13.29
N GLN A 479 6.34 -6.87 -13.97
CA GLN A 479 6.55 -7.89 -14.99
C GLN A 479 7.64 -8.89 -14.58
N ASN A 480 7.58 -10.08 -15.16
CA ASN A 480 8.55 -11.16 -14.98
C ASN A 480 8.77 -11.54 -13.50
N ALA A 481 7.74 -11.37 -12.67
CA ALA A 481 7.80 -11.53 -11.22
C ALA A 481 7.28 -12.91 -10.76
N GLY A 482 7.64 -13.96 -11.50
CA GLY A 482 7.26 -15.34 -11.17
C GLY A 482 7.73 -15.78 -9.77
N ARG A 483 6.90 -16.56 -9.06
CA ARG A 483 7.09 -16.97 -7.64
C ARG A 483 7.06 -15.83 -6.62
N LYS A 484 6.82 -14.59 -7.03
CA LYS A 484 6.67 -13.45 -6.13
C LYS A 484 5.20 -13.23 -5.81
N THR A 485 4.95 -12.46 -4.75
CA THR A 485 3.62 -11.95 -4.41
C THR A 485 3.62 -10.43 -4.53
N LEU A 486 2.58 -9.87 -5.18
CA LEU A 486 2.21 -8.47 -5.11
C LEU A 486 0.95 -8.35 -4.23
N SER A 487 1.14 -7.78 -3.04
CA SER A 487 0.04 -7.47 -2.13
C SER A 487 -0.36 -6.00 -2.29
N ILE A 488 -1.62 -5.75 -2.65
CA ILE A 488 -2.20 -4.41 -2.73
C ILE A 488 -3.23 -4.30 -1.61
N ASN A 489 -2.84 -3.61 -0.54
CA ASN A 489 -3.65 -3.46 0.67
C ASN A 489 -4.29 -2.08 0.66
N GLY A 490 -5.60 -2.04 0.43
CA GLY A 490 -6.40 -0.82 0.30
C GLY A 490 -6.83 -0.53 -1.14
N LYS A 491 -7.26 0.71 -1.40
CA LYS A 491 -7.83 1.13 -2.68
C LYS A 491 -6.80 1.92 -3.48
N ILE A 492 -6.55 1.51 -4.73
CA ILE A 492 -5.68 2.22 -5.67
C ILE A 492 -6.43 2.53 -6.96
N LYS A 493 -5.97 3.54 -7.69
CA LYS A 493 -6.51 3.90 -9.00
C LYS A 493 -5.42 3.83 -10.07
N VAL A 494 -5.74 3.24 -11.22
CA VAL A 494 -4.85 3.21 -12.39
C VAL A 494 -5.58 3.87 -13.55
N THR A 495 -5.05 4.99 -14.04
CA THR A 495 -5.72 5.80 -15.07
C THR A 495 -5.31 5.45 -16.49
N GLY A 496 -4.19 4.76 -16.66
CA GLY A 496 -3.72 4.20 -17.93
C GLY A 496 -3.59 2.68 -17.84
N ASP A 497 -2.36 2.18 -17.98
CA ASP A 497 -2.09 0.75 -18.15
C ASP A 497 -1.73 0.09 -16.81
N LEU A 498 -2.40 -1.03 -16.51
CA LEU A 498 -1.99 -1.96 -15.46
C LEU A 498 -1.40 -3.21 -16.11
N THR A 499 -0.08 -3.36 -16.03
CA THR A 499 0.65 -4.44 -16.69
C THR A 499 1.25 -5.38 -15.65
N LEU A 500 0.74 -6.61 -15.57
CA LEU A 500 1.13 -7.57 -14.55
C LEU A 500 1.57 -8.88 -15.21
N SER A 501 2.76 -9.39 -14.89
CA SER A 501 3.16 -10.72 -15.34
C SER A 501 4.05 -11.50 -14.40
N GLY A 502 3.79 -12.81 -14.36
CA GLY A 502 4.77 -13.81 -13.93
C GLY A 502 5.79 -14.11 -15.02
N THR A 503 6.46 -15.25 -14.91
CA THR A 503 7.26 -15.85 -15.99
C THR A 503 6.48 -16.99 -16.64
N SER A 504 6.99 -17.55 -17.74
CA SER A 504 6.38 -18.72 -18.39
C SER A 504 6.34 -19.97 -17.49
N SER A 505 7.29 -20.09 -16.56
CA SER A 505 7.37 -21.20 -15.60
C SER A 505 6.56 -20.95 -14.33
N ASP A 506 6.47 -19.69 -13.90
CA ASP A 506 6.03 -19.36 -12.55
C ASP A 506 5.06 -18.17 -12.55
N LYS A 507 3.94 -18.34 -11.85
CA LYS A 507 2.94 -17.28 -11.74
C LYS A 507 3.36 -16.19 -10.74
N LEU A 508 2.97 -14.94 -11.02
CA LEU A 508 2.95 -13.85 -10.05
C LEU A 508 1.66 -13.95 -9.24
N THR A 509 1.76 -14.00 -7.91
CA THR A 509 0.59 -14.04 -7.03
C THR A 509 0.11 -12.62 -6.72
N ILE A 510 -1.18 -12.34 -6.90
CA ILE A 510 -1.82 -11.04 -6.60
C ILE A 510 -2.82 -11.22 -5.46
N ASN A 511 -2.64 -10.46 -4.37
CA ASN A 511 -3.48 -10.52 -3.18
C ASN A 511 -3.86 -9.12 -2.67
N GLY A 512 -4.91 -9.04 -1.87
CA GLY A 512 -5.26 -7.84 -1.09
C GLY A 512 -5.53 -8.16 0.39
N SER A 513 -5.77 -7.11 1.18
CA SER A 513 -6.14 -7.24 2.60
C SER A 513 -7.66 -7.32 2.78
N ASN A 514 -8.14 -8.40 3.40
CA ASN A 514 -9.49 -8.55 3.99
C ASN A 514 -10.69 -8.22 3.06
N GLY A 515 -10.56 -8.39 1.73
CA GLY A 515 -11.67 -8.25 0.78
C GLY A 515 -12.15 -6.80 0.51
N THR A 516 -11.55 -5.80 1.16
CA THR A 516 -11.83 -4.36 0.95
C THR A 516 -10.88 -3.73 -0.07
N SER A 517 -9.86 -4.47 -0.49
CA SER A 517 -8.85 -3.98 -1.44
C SER A 517 -9.42 -3.99 -2.86
N ALA A 518 -9.16 -2.91 -3.60
CA ALA A 518 -9.69 -2.76 -4.95
C ALA A 518 -8.75 -1.94 -5.82
N ILE A 519 -8.69 -2.33 -7.10
CA ILE A 519 -8.03 -1.59 -8.16
C ILE A 519 -9.12 -0.93 -9.00
N TYR A 520 -9.13 0.39 -9.01
CA TYR A 520 -10.04 1.17 -9.83
C TYR A 520 -9.36 1.50 -11.15
N LEU A 521 -9.86 0.90 -12.21
CA LEU A 521 -9.45 1.18 -13.58
C LEU A 521 -10.39 2.24 -14.18
N THR A 522 -9.88 3.06 -15.08
CA THR A 522 -10.66 4.02 -15.87
C THR A 522 -11.21 3.40 -17.17
N SER A 523 -10.60 2.32 -17.65
CA SER A 523 -10.98 1.58 -18.84
C SER A 523 -10.65 0.10 -18.71
N SER A 524 -11.38 -0.77 -19.42
CA SER A 524 -11.15 -2.22 -19.37
C SER A 524 -9.79 -2.56 -19.98
N GLN A 525 -9.05 -3.43 -19.29
CA GLN A 525 -7.70 -3.82 -19.69
C GLN A 525 -7.77 -5.20 -20.33
N ASN A 526 -7.36 -5.29 -21.59
CA ASN A 526 -7.35 -6.53 -22.35
C ASN A 526 -5.92 -7.01 -22.54
N ASP A 527 -5.64 -8.25 -22.13
CA ASP A 527 -4.40 -8.96 -22.44
C ASP A 527 -3.13 -8.29 -21.87
N LYS A 528 -3.28 -7.50 -20.80
CA LYS A 528 -2.17 -6.85 -20.08
C LYS A 528 -1.72 -7.60 -18.82
N GLY A 529 -2.43 -8.68 -18.49
CA GLY A 529 -2.08 -9.63 -17.43
C GLY A 529 -1.68 -10.96 -18.02
N LYS A 530 -0.55 -11.55 -17.60
CA LYS A 530 -0.14 -12.89 -18.04
C LYS A 530 0.52 -13.71 -16.94
N HIS A 531 0.25 -15.02 -16.88
CA HIS A 531 0.83 -15.92 -15.87
C HIS A 531 0.59 -15.42 -14.43
N LEU A 532 -0.66 -15.14 -14.09
CA LEU A 532 -1.05 -14.63 -12.78
C LEU A 532 -1.76 -15.70 -11.95
N LYS A 533 -1.58 -15.65 -10.62
CA LYS A 533 -2.41 -16.34 -9.64
C LYS A 533 -3.10 -15.28 -8.78
N ILE A 534 -4.42 -15.18 -8.82
CA ILE A 534 -5.12 -14.06 -8.18
C ILE A 534 -6.06 -14.55 -7.08
N ASN A 535 -5.93 -13.99 -5.88
CA ASN A 535 -6.95 -14.17 -4.85
C ASN A 535 -8.10 -13.19 -5.06
N THR A 536 -9.01 -13.58 -5.96
CA THR A 536 -10.17 -12.80 -6.39
C THR A 536 -11.11 -12.42 -5.26
N ASP A 537 -11.12 -13.13 -4.13
CA ASP A 537 -11.90 -12.78 -2.95
C ASP A 537 -11.27 -11.64 -2.14
N SER A 538 -9.94 -11.52 -2.19
CA SER A 538 -9.19 -10.52 -1.41
C SER A 538 -9.00 -9.19 -2.11
N ILE A 539 -9.08 -9.17 -3.45
CA ILE A 539 -8.85 -7.99 -4.28
C ILE A 539 -9.80 -7.96 -5.49
N LYS A 540 -10.45 -6.82 -5.70
CA LYS A 540 -11.45 -6.63 -6.77
C LYS A 540 -10.98 -5.63 -7.82
N ILE A 541 -11.54 -5.72 -9.03
CA ILE A 541 -11.49 -4.64 -10.04
C ILE A 541 -12.80 -3.85 -9.96
N ASN A 542 -12.72 -2.53 -9.76
CA ASN A 542 -13.88 -1.62 -9.72
C ASN A 542 -15.07 -2.19 -8.92
N GLU A 543 -14.82 -2.60 -7.67
CA GLU A 543 -15.78 -3.23 -6.75
C GLU A 543 -16.40 -4.57 -7.18
N GLY A 544 -16.05 -5.07 -8.37
CA GLY A 544 -16.43 -6.39 -8.88
C GLY A 544 -17.48 -6.38 -9.98
N ASP A 545 -17.88 -5.20 -10.47
CA ASP A 545 -19.01 -5.04 -11.40
C ASP A 545 -18.66 -5.32 -12.87
N PHE A 546 -17.42 -5.73 -13.18
CA PHE A 546 -16.95 -5.97 -14.57
C PHE A 546 -17.09 -4.75 -15.50
N LYS A 547 -17.19 -3.53 -14.96
CA LYS A 547 -17.10 -2.28 -15.72
C LYS A 547 -16.34 -1.20 -14.93
N PRO A 548 -15.06 -0.98 -15.27
CA PRO A 548 -14.19 -1.81 -16.12
C PRO A 548 -13.89 -3.23 -15.60
N TYR A 549 -13.31 -4.06 -16.48
CA TYR A 549 -12.79 -5.39 -16.16
C TYR A 549 -11.29 -5.51 -16.47
N TYR A 550 -10.63 -6.52 -15.90
CA TYR A 550 -9.23 -6.85 -16.18
C TYR A 550 -9.11 -8.27 -16.76
N LYS A 551 -8.84 -8.37 -18.05
CA LYS A 551 -8.69 -9.63 -18.79
C LYS A 551 -7.23 -10.02 -18.93
N MET A 552 -6.95 -11.29 -18.61
CA MET A 552 -5.60 -11.84 -18.53
C MET A 552 -5.46 -13.16 -19.29
N GLN A 553 -4.22 -13.58 -19.53
CA GLN A 553 -3.86 -14.79 -20.25
C GLN A 553 -3.14 -15.79 -19.34
N GLU A 554 -3.34 -17.09 -19.57
CA GLU A 554 -2.57 -18.17 -18.91
C GLU A 554 -2.51 -18.05 -17.37
N SER A 555 -3.62 -17.62 -16.77
CA SER A 555 -3.72 -17.25 -15.35
C SER A 555 -4.82 -18.05 -14.65
N THR A 556 -4.78 -18.07 -13.32
CA THR A 556 -5.76 -18.79 -12.50
C THR A 556 -6.14 -18.00 -11.24
N ASP A 557 -7.28 -18.31 -10.67
CA ASP A 557 -7.68 -17.87 -9.34
C ASP A 557 -6.84 -18.55 -8.23
N ASN A 558 -7.20 -18.29 -6.96
CA ASN A 558 -6.49 -18.86 -5.81
C ASN A 558 -6.66 -20.39 -5.68
N SER A 559 -7.73 -20.95 -6.25
CA SER A 559 -7.98 -22.39 -6.31
C SER A 559 -7.24 -23.10 -7.45
N GLY A 560 -6.56 -22.33 -8.32
CA GLY A 560 -5.87 -22.85 -9.49
C GLY A 560 -6.77 -23.04 -10.71
N LYS A 561 -7.96 -22.43 -10.74
CA LYS A 561 -8.93 -22.54 -11.84
C LYS A 561 -9.10 -21.21 -12.59
N PRO A 562 -9.42 -21.20 -13.88
CA PRO A 562 -9.67 -19.98 -14.65
C PRO A 562 -11.13 -19.51 -14.46
N THR A 563 -11.51 -19.10 -13.26
CA THR A 563 -12.89 -18.68 -12.95
C THR A 563 -13.00 -17.17 -12.81
N ASN A 564 -13.79 -16.54 -13.70
CA ASN A 564 -14.08 -15.10 -13.64
C ASN A 564 -14.71 -14.74 -12.30
N LYS A 565 -14.22 -13.67 -11.65
CA LYS A 565 -14.77 -13.19 -10.38
C LYS A 565 -14.30 -11.78 -10.05
N ASN A 566 -15.18 -10.96 -9.47
CA ASN A 566 -14.85 -9.62 -8.97
C ASN A 566 -14.11 -8.74 -10.01
N GLY A 567 -14.58 -8.76 -11.26
CA GLY A 567 -14.02 -7.98 -12.37
C GLY A 567 -12.72 -8.54 -12.98
N TRP A 568 -12.18 -9.64 -12.44
CA TRP A 568 -11.08 -10.40 -13.04
C TRP A 568 -11.62 -11.40 -14.07
N VAL A 569 -11.09 -11.37 -15.29
CA VAL A 569 -11.53 -12.18 -16.42
C VAL A 569 -10.40 -13.13 -16.85
N PHE A 570 -10.58 -14.42 -16.57
CA PHE A 570 -9.68 -15.53 -16.95
C PHE A 570 -10.16 -16.25 -18.21
N ASP A 571 -11.48 -16.32 -18.39
CA ASP A 571 -12.13 -16.97 -19.51
C ASP A 571 -13.14 -16.00 -20.13
N ASP A 572 -12.81 -15.47 -21.31
CA ASP A 572 -13.70 -14.61 -22.08
C ASP A 572 -14.50 -15.40 -23.14
N THR A 573 -14.42 -16.74 -23.11
CA THR A 573 -15.19 -17.61 -23.98
C THR A 573 -16.56 -17.90 -23.37
N PHE A 574 -17.60 -17.81 -24.18
CA PHE A 574 -18.95 -18.17 -23.77
C PHE A 574 -19.74 -18.64 -24.99
N GLU A 575 -20.31 -19.85 -24.89
CA GLU A 575 -21.16 -20.44 -25.93
C GLU A 575 -22.63 -20.23 -25.55
N LEU A 576 -23.40 -19.59 -26.44
CA LEU A 576 -24.85 -19.41 -26.28
C LEU A 576 -25.56 -20.68 -26.76
N LYS A 577 -26.12 -21.44 -25.83
CA LYS A 577 -26.73 -22.74 -26.14
C LYS A 577 -28.20 -22.67 -26.50
N ASN A 578 -28.97 -21.94 -25.70
CA ASN A 578 -30.40 -21.82 -25.92
C ASN A 578 -30.89 -20.41 -25.60
N SER A 579 -32.01 -20.03 -26.20
CA SER A 579 -32.73 -18.80 -25.91
C SER A 579 -34.24 -19.05 -25.78
N PHE A 580 -34.87 -18.38 -24.81
CA PHE A 580 -36.30 -18.53 -24.54
C PHE A 580 -36.98 -17.19 -24.38
N MET A 581 -38.15 -17.06 -25.02
CA MET A 581 -38.98 -15.87 -24.89
C MET A 581 -40.45 -16.23 -25.10
N LYS A 582 -41.32 -15.52 -24.37
CA LYS A 582 -42.76 -15.59 -24.55
C LYS A 582 -43.19 -14.62 -25.66
N VAL A 583 -44.09 -15.07 -26.53
CA VAL A 583 -44.71 -14.23 -27.56
C VAL A 583 -45.29 -12.95 -26.95
N ASN A 584 -45.09 -11.81 -27.62
CA ASN A 584 -45.52 -10.48 -27.20
C ASN A 584 -44.95 -10.04 -25.83
N GLY A 585 -43.91 -10.71 -25.34
CA GLY A 585 -43.13 -10.29 -24.17
C GLY A 585 -41.86 -9.53 -24.57
N ASN A 586 -41.20 -8.93 -23.57
CA ASN A 586 -39.91 -8.25 -23.71
C ASN A 586 -38.80 -8.89 -22.87
N GLU A 587 -39.03 -10.04 -22.24
CA GLU A 587 -38.02 -10.76 -21.47
C GLU A 587 -37.42 -11.90 -22.29
N LEU A 588 -36.12 -11.82 -22.54
CA LEU A 588 -35.34 -12.84 -23.25
C LEU A 588 -34.38 -13.53 -22.28
N TYR A 589 -34.47 -14.85 -22.22
CA TYR A 589 -33.64 -15.69 -21.36
C TYR A 589 -32.58 -16.38 -22.22
N ILE A 590 -31.30 -16.15 -21.91
CA ILE A 590 -30.15 -16.69 -22.63
C ILE A 590 -29.45 -17.73 -21.75
N VAL A 591 -29.06 -18.85 -22.34
CA VAL A 591 -28.34 -19.91 -21.64
C VAL A 591 -26.90 -20.00 -22.14
N PHE A 592 -25.97 -19.77 -21.22
CA PHE A 592 -24.53 -19.90 -21.48
C PHE A 592 -24.02 -21.26 -21.01
N LYS A 593 -23.13 -21.88 -21.77
CA LYS A 593 -22.45 -23.15 -21.44
C LYS A 593 -21.27 -22.97 -20.47
N ARG A 594 -21.47 -22.19 -19.42
CA ARG A 594 -20.61 -22.16 -18.23
C ARG A 594 -21.40 -21.58 -17.07
N ASN A 595 -20.94 -21.85 -15.85
CA ASN A 595 -21.35 -21.01 -14.73
C ASN A 595 -20.77 -19.60 -14.92
N THR A 596 -21.48 -18.61 -14.43
CA THR A 596 -21.11 -17.19 -14.51
C THR A 596 -21.24 -16.58 -13.11
N GLU A 597 -20.51 -15.51 -12.84
CA GLU A 597 -20.71 -14.74 -11.59
C GLU A 597 -21.96 -13.86 -11.69
N GLU A 598 -22.53 -13.50 -10.54
CA GLU A 598 -23.79 -12.74 -10.47
C GLU A 598 -23.74 -11.42 -11.26
N ASN A 599 -22.59 -10.75 -11.24
CA ASN A 599 -22.42 -9.44 -11.85
C ASN A 599 -21.78 -9.47 -13.25
N GLU A 600 -21.44 -10.65 -13.77
CA GLU A 600 -20.56 -10.78 -14.93
C GLU A 600 -21.13 -10.11 -16.20
N PHE A 601 -22.40 -10.39 -16.54
CA PHE A 601 -23.05 -9.87 -17.74
C PHE A 601 -23.93 -8.63 -17.49
N ILE A 602 -23.93 -8.03 -16.30
CA ILE A 602 -24.75 -6.85 -15.95
C ILE A 602 -24.50 -5.67 -16.91
N HIS A 603 -23.29 -5.56 -17.47
CA HIS A 603 -22.94 -4.53 -18.43
C HIS A 603 -22.73 -5.04 -19.86
N SER A 604 -23.14 -6.28 -20.13
CA SER A 604 -23.19 -6.80 -21.50
C SER A 604 -24.29 -6.10 -22.29
N LYS A 605 -24.09 -6.01 -23.61
CA LYS A 605 -25.09 -5.46 -24.54
C LYS A 605 -25.62 -6.59 -25.40
N LEU A 606 -26.95 -6.74 -25.46
CA LEU A 606 -27.62 -7.70 -26.33
C LEU A 606 -28.42 -6.97 -27.39
N GLU A 607 -28.30 -7.44 -28.64
CA GLU A 607 -29.05 -6.94 -29.80
C GLU A 607 -29.71 -8.09 -30.57
N ILE A 608 -30.91 -7.84 -31.07
CA ILE A 608 -31.61 -8.72 -32.00
C ILE A 608 -31.60 -8.04 -33.38
N LYS A 609 -31.01 -8.69 -34.38
CA LYS A 609 -30.83 -8.13 -35.72
C LYS A 609 -30.99 -9.16 -36.83
N LYS A 610 -31.23 -8.66 -38.04
CA LYS A 610 -31.27 -9.44 -39.28
C LYS A 610 -30.02 -9.14 -40.09
N GLY A 611 -29.09 -10.08 -40.18
CA GLY A 611 -27.82 -9.86 -40.87
C GLY A 611 -27.07 -8.62 -40.35
N SER A 612 -26.79 -7.67 -41.24
CA SER A 612 -26.10 -6.40 -40.92
C SER A 612 -27.06 -5.21 -40.71
N SER A 613 -28.38 -5.43 -40.70
CA SER A 613 -29.36 -4.39 -40.46
C SER A 613 -29.29 -3.84 -39.03
N PRO A 614 -29.79 -2.61 -38.78
CA PRO A 614 -29.94 -2.07 -37.43
C PRO A 614 -30.71 -3.04 -36.51
N PRO A 615 -30.42 -3.05 -35.20
CA PRO A 615 -31.11 -3.92 -34.27
C PRO A 615 -32.60 -3.56 -34.22
N ILE A 616 -33.45 -4.58 -34.35
CA ILE A 616 -34.90 -4.41 -34.21
C ILE A 616 -35.32 -4.32 -32.74
N ALA A 617 -34.49 -4.86 -31.85
CA ALA A 617 -34.62 -4.80 -30.41
C ALA A 617 -33.24 -4.90 -29.76
N TYR A 618 -33.10 -4.35 -28.56
CA TYR A 618 -31.86 -4.37 -27.79
C TYR A 618 -32.15 -4.38 -26.29
N SER A 619 -31.18 -4.86 -25.50
CA SER A 619 -31.26 -4.86 -24.04
C SER A 619 -31.25 -3.43 -23.48
N LEU A 620 -32.13 -3.17 -22.53
CA LEU A 620 -32.14 -1.93 -21.77
C LEU A 620 -30.91 -1.84 -20.86
N THR A 621 -30.53 -0.61 -20.53
CA THR A 621 -29.54 -0.31 -19.48
C THR A 621 -30.15 -0.25 -18.08
N SER A 622 -31.48 -0.18 -18.01
CA SER A 622 -32.28 -0.27 -16.79
C SER A 622 -33.68 -0.84 -17.14
N PRO A 623 -34.10 -1.99 -16.59
CA PRO A 623 -33.30 -2.86 -15.71
C PRO A 623 -32.12 -3.47 -16.45
N GLN A 624 -31.01 -3.67 -15.74
CA GLN A 624 -29.82 -4.35 -16.28
C GLN A 624 -30.08 -5.85 -16.42
N PRO A 625 -29.31 -6.56 -17.28
CA PRO A 625 -29.30 -8.01 -17.30
C PRO A 625 -29.04 -8.58 -15.91
N VAL A 626 -29.75 -9.66 -15.57
CA VAL A 626 -29.59 -10.34 -14.27
C VAL A 626 -29.39 -11.84 -14.48
N LYS A 627 -28.57 -12.45 -13.64
CA LYS A 627 -28.47 -13.91 -13.58
C LYS A 627 -29.78 -14.46 -13.01
N HIS A 628 -30.49 -15.24 -13.81
CA HIS A 628 -31.81 -15.75 -13.44
C HIS A 628 -31.73 -17.04 -12.63
N LYS A 629 -30.91 -18.01 -13.06
CA LYS A 629 -30.65 -19.27 -12.33
C LYS A 629 -29.44 -20.01 -12.88
N THR A 630 -28.96 -21.00 -12.11
CA THR A 630 -27.98 -22.00 -12.53
C THR A 630 -28.69 -23.35 -12.65
N ILE A 631 -28.55 -24.07 -13.77
CA ILE A 631 -29.32 -25.30 -14.03
C ILE A 631 -28.56 -26.58 -13.62
N SER A 632 -27.27 -26.70 -13.94
CA SER A 632 -26.49 -27.93 -13.65
C SER A 632 -25.01 -27.69 -13.34
N GLY A 633 -24.69 -26.56 -12.69
CA GLY A 633 -23.32 -26.17 -12.33
C GLY A 633 -22.43 -25.79 -13.52
N THR A 634 -22.77 -26.19 -14.74
CA THR A 634 -22.09 -25.83 -15.99
C THR A 634 -22.89 -24.90 -16.89
N PHE A 635 -24.12 -24.54 -16.53
CA PHE A 635 -24.95 -23.62 -17.31
C PHE A 635 -25.54 -22.53 -16.44
N ALA A 636 -25.46 -21.29 -16.92
CA ALA A 636 -26.09 -20.13 -16.33
C ALA A 636 -27.13 -19.53 -17.28
N VAL A 637 -28.27 -19.16 -16.72
CA VAL A 637 -29.35 -18.46 -17.43
C VAL A 637 -29.29 -16.99 -17.07
N TRP A 638 -29.28 -16.13 -18.06
CA TRP A 638 -29.38 -14.68 -17.90
C TRP A 638 -30.66 -14.15 -18.51
N LYS A 639 -31.31 -13.25 -17.78
CA LYS A 639 -32.52 -12.55 -18.23
C LYS A 639 -32.16 -11.17 -18.71
N TYR A 640 -32.56 -10.85 -19.94
CA TYR A 640 -32.44 -9.55 -20.57
C TYR A 640 -33.83 -8.96 -20.77
N THR A 641 -34.02 -7.69 -20.37
CA THR A 641 -35.21 -6.92 -20.70
C THR A 641 -34.94 -6.10 -21.96
N LEU A 642 -35.78 -6.31 -22.97
CA LEU A 642 -35.69 -5.65 -24.28
C LEU A 642 -36.47 -4.33 -24.28
N ASN A 643 -36.06 -3.43 -25.17
CA ASN A 643 -36.70 -2.12 -25.37
C ASN A 643 -38.11 -2.18 -25.97
N LYS A 644 -38.53 -3.34 -26.49
CA LYS A 644 -39.87 -3.55 -27.04
C LYS A 644 -40.32 -5.00 -26.84
N ASN A 645 -41.62 -5.22 -26.95
CA ASN A 645 -42.18 -6.56 -27.06
C ASN A 645 -41.84 -7.16 -28.44
N ILE A 646 -41.59 -8.46 -28.48
CA ILE A 646 -41.30 -9.18 -29.72
C ILE A 646 -42.52 -10.00 -30.14
N SER A 647 -42.97 -9.78 -31.37
CA SER A 647 -44.12 -10.43 -31.96
C SER A 647 -43.86 -11.91 -32.31
N ALA A 648 -44.93 -12.67 -32.51
CA ALA A 648 -44.85 -14.06 -32.98
C ALA A 648 -44.11 -14.16 -34.33
N ASP A 649 -44.38 -13.22 -35.25
CA ASP A 649 -43.75 -13.21 -36.58
C ASP A 649 -42.24 -12.94 -36.51
N GLU A 650 -41.79 -12.07 -35.60
CA GLU A 650 -40.36 -11.84 -35.38
C GLU A 650 -39.66 -13.08 -34.79
N ILE A 651 -40.31 -13.82 -33.88
CA ILE A 651 -39.77 -15.08 -33.31
C ILE A 651 -39.61 -16.15 -34.40
N LEU A 652 -40.53 -16.22 -35.36
CA LEU A 652 -40.55 -17.24 -36.42
C LEU A 652 -39.50 -17.02 -37.51
N GLN A 653 -38.89 -15.84 -37.59
CA GLN A 653 -37.86 -15.52 -38.57
C GLN A 653 -36.53 -16.23 -38.29
N LYS A 654 -36.18 -17.19 -39.14
CA LYS A 654 -34.96 -18.03 -39.00
C LYS A 654 -33.65 -17.27 -39.24
N ASP A 655 -33.70 -16.17 -39.96
CA ASP A 655 -32.54 -15.31 -40.31
C ASP A 655 -32.25 -14.23 -39.25
N MET A 656 -33.08 -14.14 -38.21
CA MET A 656 -32.80 -13.31 -37.05
C MET A 656 -31.68 -13.92 -36.22
N LYS A 657 -30.82 -13.06 -35.69
CA LYS A 657 -29.76 -13.42 -34.75
C LYS A 657 -29.81 -12.56 -33.50
N ILE A 658 -29.45 -13.19 -32.39
CA ILE A 658 -29.11 -12.56 -31.12
C ILE A 658 -27.60 -12.35 -31.15
N GLU A 659 -27.14 -11.12 -30.93
CA GLU A 659 -25.73 -10.82 -30.74
C GLU A 659 -25.53 -10.28 -29.32
N ILE A 660 -24.52 -10.80 -28.63
CA ILE A 660 -24.10 -10.33 -27.31
C ILE A 660 -22.67 -9.81 -27.39
N SER A 661 -22.50 -8.53 -27.08
CA SER A 661 -21.20 -7.88 -26.93
C SER A 661 -20.77 -7.89 -25.47
N HIS A 662 -19.68 -8.60 -25.18
CA HIS A 662 -19.09 -8.69 -23.84
C HIS A 662 -17.59 -9.01 -23.91
N PHE A 663 -16.79 -8.51 -22.96
CA PHE A 663 -15.32 -8.67 -22.94
C PHE A 663 -14.59 -8.32 -24.26
N ASN A 664 -15.06 -7.30 -24.97
CA ASN A 664 -14.53 -6.91 -26.29
C ASN A 664 -14.66 -8.02 -27.35
N LYS A 665 -15.63 -8.92 -27.18
CA LYS A 665 -16.02 -9.96 -28.14
C LYS A 665 -17.51 -9.86 -28.44
N ASN A 666 -17.86 -10.24 -29.66
CA ASN A 666 -19.25 -10.43 -30.07
C ASN A 666 -19.47 -11.93 -30.26
N ASN A 667 -20.52 -12.45 -29.65
CA ASN A 667 -21.00 -13.81 -29.89
C ASN A 667 -22.41 -13.75 -30.44
N GLU A 668 -22.73 -14.64 -31.38
CA GLU A 668 -24.03 -14.66 -32.03
C GLU A 668 -24.70 -16.03 -31.98
N LYS A 669 -26.02 -16.02 -31.96
CA LYS A 669 -26.89 -17.19 -32.07
C LYS A 669 -28.03 -16.88 -33.03
N PHE A 670 -28.28 -17.79 -33.98
CA PHE A 670 -29.46 -17.70 -34.84
C PHE A 670 -30.73 -18.11 -34.09
N LYS A 671 -31.86 -17.53 -34.53
CA LYS A 671 -33.21 -17.66 -33.95
C LYS A 671 -33.32 -16.95 -32.60
N ILE A 672 -34.41 -16.21 -32.42
CA ILE A 672 -34.67 -15.45 -31.20
C ILE A 672 -35.05 -16.39 -30.03
N SER A 673 -35.82 -17.43 -30.31
CA SER A 673 -36.21 -18.44 -29.32
C SER A 673 -36.08 -19.84 -29.91
N ASP A 674 -35.65 -20.80 -29.09
CA ASP A 674 -35.60 -22.21 -29.47
C ASP A 674 -36.90 -22.96 -29.11
N ILE A 675 -37.77 -22.30 -28.33
CA ILE A 675 -39.10 -22.82 -27.97
C ILE A 675 -40.17 -21.75 -28.23
N GLY A 676 -41.25 -22.17 -28.88
CA GLY A 676 -42.43 -21.38 -29.18
C GLY A 676 -43.40 -21.26 -28.01
N ILE A 677 -43.12 -20.39 -27.05
CA ILE A 677 -43.99 -20.21 -25.86
C ILE A 677 -45.11 -19.22 -26.20
N GLY A 678 -46.35 -19.70 -26.24
CA GLY A 678 -47.51 -18.89 -26.62
C GLY A 678 -47.67 -18.67 -28.13
N LEU A 679 -46.95 -19.43 -28.96
CA LEU A 679 -47.16 -19.41 -30.42
C LEU A 679 -48.45 -20.11 -30.85
N THR A 680 -48.96 -21.00 -30.01
CA THR A 680 -50.20 -21.74 -30.23
C THR A 680 -51.03 -21.71 -28.96
N ASP A 681 -52.29 -21.31 -29.07
CA ASP A 681 -53.27 -21.37 -27.99
C ASP A 681 -54.35 -22.41 -28.30
N VAL A 682 -54.33 -23.53 -27.58
CA VAL A 682 -55.26 -24.64 -27.83
C VAL A 682 -56.59 -24.33 -27.14
N LEU A 683 -57.61 -24.07 -27.95
CA LEU A 683 -58.93 -23.66 -27.46
C LEU A 683 -59.70 -24.83 -26.84
N PHE A 684 -59.67 -25.98 -27.52
CA PHE A 684 -60.28 -27.22 -27.06
C PHE A 684 -59.84 -28.43 -27.91
N ALA A 685 -59.98 -29.62 -27.34
CA ALA A 685 -60.06 -30.87 -28.08
C ALA A 685 -61.46 -31.45 -27.87
N ALA A 686 -62.11 -31.86 -28.96
CA ALA A 686 -63.49 -32.30 -28.90
C ALA A 686 -63.76 -33.53 -29.78
N ASN A 687 -64.56 -34.43 -29.20
CA ASN A 687 -65.30 -35.45 -29.92
C ASN A 687 -66.74 -35.48 -29.36
N SER A 688 -67.14 -36.58 -28.75
CA SER A 688 -68.26 -36.68 -27.82
C SER A 688 -68.09 -35.94 -26.48
N ARG A 689 -66.88 -35.52 -26.12
CA ARG A 689 -66.64 -34.64 -24.98
C ARG A 689 -65.77 -33.48 -25.45
N THR A 690 -65.83 -32.37 -24.75
CA THR A 690 -64.98 -31.21 -25.00
C THR A 690 -64.04 -31.01 -23.80
N VAL A 691 -62.73 -30.99 -24.03
CA VAL A 691 -61.73 -30.68 -23.03
C VAL A 691 -61.02 -29.38 -23.38
N ARG A 692 -60.79 -28.55 -22.38
CA ARG A 692 -60.06 -27.26 -22.48
C ARG A 692 -58.83 -27.22 -21.57
N ASP A 693 -58.80 -28.12 -20.59
CA ASP A 693 -57.63 -28.35 -19.75
C ASP A 693 -56.81 -29.48 -20.35
N PHE A 694 -55.54 -29.18 -20.61
CA PHE A 694 -54.59 -30.07 -21.24
C PHE A 694 -53.49 -30.55 -20.28
N SER A 695 -53.76 -30.51 -18.96
CA SER A 695 -52.89 -31.04 -17.90
C SER A 695 -52.62 -32.54 -18.01
N GLY A 696 -53.51 -33.29 -18.67
CA GLY A 696 -53.51 -34.75 -18.69
C GLY A 696 -54.50 -35.36 -17.70
N GLU A 697 -55.31 -34.56 -17.02
CA GLU A 697 -56.35 -35.04 -16.09
C GLU A 697 -57.71 -35.25 -16.78
N LYS A 698 -57.97 -34.56 -17.89
CA LYS A 698 -59.26 -34.65 -18.58
C LYS A 698 -59.30 -35.82 -19.55
N GLU A 699 -60.45 -36.47 -19.62
CA GLU A 699 -60.66 -37.67 -20.41
C GLU A 699 -61.41 -37.38 -21.72
N LEU A 700 -60.94 -37.99 -22.81
CA LEU A 700 -61.66 -38.09 -24.07
C LEU A 700 -61.81 -39.58 -24.48
N PRO A 701 -62.99 -39.99 -24.95
CA PRO A 701 -63.17 -41.29 -25.60
C PRO A 701 -62.25 -41.47 -26.80
N LYS A 702 -61.77 -42.69 -27.06
CA LYS A 702 -61.00 -43.06 -28.25
C LYS A 702 -61.86 -43.00 -29.53
N LEU A 703 -62.10 -41.78 -30.01
CA LEU A 703 -62.82 -41.46 -31.25
C LEU A 703 -62.01 -40.44 -32.05
N ASN A 704 -62.37 -40.24 -33.32
CA ASN A 704 -61.84 -39.13 -34.10
C ASN A 704 -62.00 -37.83 -33.31
N THR A 705 -60.88 -37.15 -33.04
CA THR A 705 -60.83 -36.04 -32.10
C THR A 705 -60.33 -34.80 -32.83
N ALA A 706 -61.17 -33.76 -32.83
CA ALA A 706 -60.81 -32.46 -33.37
C ALA A 706 -60.03 -31.68 -32.30
N VAL A 707 -58.78 -31.33 -32.56
CA VAL A 707 -57.97 -30.41 -31.75
C VAL A 707 -57.97 -29.06 -32.45
N VAL A 708 -58.52 -28.03 -31.81
CA VAL A 708 -58.65 -26.69 -32.39
C VAL A 708 -57.74 -25.71 -31.67
N THR A 709 -56.85 -25.06 -32.41
CA THR A 709 -55.85 -24.12 -31.90
C THR A 709 -55.88 -22.79 -32.64
N VAL A 710 -55.45 -21.72 -31.97
CA VAL A 710 -55.21 -20.41 -32.58
C VAL A 710 -53.70 -20.19 -32.68
N PRO A 711 -53.14 -20.15 -33.90
CA PRO A 711 -51.77 -19.69 -34.11
C PRO A 711 -51.65 -18.19 -33.85
N ALA A 712 -50.59 -17.78 -33.13
CA ALA A 712 -50.29 -16.37 -32.87
C ALA A 712 -49.55 -15.69 -34.02
N GLY A 713 -48.87 -16.45 -34.88
CA GLY A 713 -48.16 -15.93 -36.05
C GLY A 713 -49.06 -15.81 -37.29
N SER A 714 -48.57 -15.04 -38.26
CA SER A 714 -49.18 -14.89 -39.59
C SER A 714 -49.12 -16.20 -40.39
N SER A 715 -48.01 -16.95 -40.29
CA SER A 715 -47.89 -18.27 -40.91
C SER A 715 -48.90 -19.25 -40.33
N LYS A 716 -49.60 -20.00 -41.20
CA LYS A 716 -50.52 -21.07 -40.81
C LYS A 716 -49.90 -22.47 -40.93
N ASN A 717 -48.59 -22.54 -41.19
CA ASN A 717 -47.86 -23.80 -41.27
C ASN A 717 -47.52 -24.31 -39.86
N VAL A 718 -48.51 -24.90 -39.22
CA VAL A 718 -48.39 -25.54 -37.91
C VAL A 718 -48.75 -27.00 -38.06
N LYS A 719 -47.88 -27.90 -37.58
CA LYS A 719 -48.13 -29.33 -37.55
C LYS A 719 -48.31 -29.80 -36.12
N LEU A 720 -49.19 -30.77 -35.91
CA LEU A 720 -49.38 -31.44 -34.62
C LEU A 720 -48.69 -32.81 -34.68
N TYR A 721 -47.82 -33.07 -33.71
CA TYR A 721 -47.18 -34.36 -33.52
C TYR A 721 -47.81 -35.04 -32.30
N LEU A 722 -48.35 -36.24 -32.49
CA LEU A 722 -49.05 -37.01 -31.47
C LEU A 722 -48.16 -38.15 -30.97
N SER A 723 -48.10 -38.33 -29.66
CA SER A 723 -47.53 -39.49 -28.98
C SER A 723 -48.35 -39.83 -27.74
N PHE A 724 -47.92 -40.82 -26.98
CA PHE A 724 -48.62 -41.23 -25.76
C PHE A 724 -47.63 -41.66 -24.68
N ASN A 725 -48.02 -41.47 -23.41
CA ASN A 725 -47.28 -41.90 -22.21
C ASN A 725 -45.78 -41.53 -22.21
N LYS A 726 -45.38 -40.37 -22.75
CA LYS A 726 -44.01 -39.88 -22.60
C LYS A 726 -43.84 -39.19 -21.25
N ASN A 727 -42.66 -39.33 -20.69
CA ASN A 727 -42.27 -38.65 -19.47
C ASN A 727 -41.75 -37.25 -19.83
N GLY A 728 -42.26 -36.23 -19.14
CA GLY A 728 -41.78 -34.85 -19.28
C GLY A 728 -42.10 -34.19 -20.62
N PHE A 729 -41.34 -33.14 -20.92
CA PHE A 729 -41.39 -32.41 -22.18
C PHE A 729 -40.62 -33.16 -23.26
N TRP A 730 -41.20 -33.32 -24.45
CA TRP A 730 -40.57 -34.05 -25.54
C TRP A 730 -40.69 -33.29 -26.86
N TYR A 731 -39.77 -33.57 -27.77
CA TYR A 731 -39.75 -32.99 -29.12
C TYR A 731 -39.52 -34.07 -30.19
N PRO A 732 -40.08 -33.94 -31.40
CA PRO A 732 -39.80 -34.85 -32.50
C PRO A 732 -38.32 -34.95 -32.87
N SER A 733 -37.81 -36.15 -33.12
CA SER A 733 -36.38 -36.44 -33.37
C SER A 733 -35.75 -35.75 -34.57
N PHE A 734 -36.54 -35.21 -35.51
CA PHE A 734 -36.00 -34.47 -36.66
C PHE A 734 -35.60 -33.02 -36.30
N LEU A 735 -36.01 -32.53 -35.13
CA LEU A 735 -35.67 -31.20 -34.63
C LEU A 735 -34.32 -31.20 -33.91
N GLN A 736 -33.70 -30.03 -33.83
CA GLN A 736 -32.46 -29.86 -33.08
C GLN A 736 -32.68 -30.11 -31.58
N PRO A 737 -31.72 -30.76 -30.90
CA PRO A 737 -31.82 -31.08 -29.49
C PRO A 737 -31.76 -29.84 -28.61
N LEU A 738 -32.61 -29.82 -27.57
CA LEU A 738 -32.63 -28.80 -26.52
C LEU A 738 -31.73 -29.24 -25.36
N GLU A 739 -30.44 -28.95 -25.44
CA GLU A 739 -29.39 -29.52 -24.58
C GLU A 739 -29.51 -29.26 -23.05
N ILE A 740 -30.45 -28.44 -22.56
CA ILE A 740 -30.47 -27.96 -21.17
C ILE A 740 -31.81 -28.07 -20.41
N LEU A 741 -32.87 -28.61 -21.01
CA LEU A 741 -34.24 -28.46 -20.48
C LEU A 741 -34.91 -29.77 -20.05
N GLU A 742 -34.15 -30.83 -19.78
CA GLU A 742 -34.72 -32.18 -19.50
C GLU A 742 -35.69 -32.65 -20.60
N ALA A 743 -35.57 -32.06 -21.79
CA ALA A 743 -36.41 -32.34 -22.94
C ALA A 743 -35.92 -33.64 -23.60
N SER A 744 -36.81 -34.61 -23.78
CA SER A 744 -36.45 -35.88 -24.42
C SER A 744 -36.75 -35.89 -25.91
N GLU A 745 -35.79 -36.32 -26.71
CA GLU A 745 -36.02 -36.65 -28.12
C GLU A 745 -37.05 -37.78 -28.24
N ASN A 746 -38.06 -37.60 -29.10
CA ASN A 746 -39.07 -38.62 -29.37
C ASN A 746 -39.03 -39.06 -30.83
N LYS A 747 -38.79 -40.36 -31.03
CA LYS A 747 -38.77 -41.02 -32.35
C LYS A 747 -40.10 -41.68 -32.73
N ILE A 748 -41.03 -41.78 -31.78
CA ILE A 748 -42.31 -42.48 -31.96
C ILE A 748 -43.44 -41.45 -31.86
N PHE A 749 -43.90 -40.99 -33.01
CA PHE A 749 -44.96 -40.01 -33.13
C PHE A 749 -45.73 -40.16 -34.45
N SER A 750 -46.94 -39.63 -34.49
CA SER A 750 -47.73 -39.43 -35.71
C SER A 750 -47.79 -37.94 -36.04
N GLU A 751 -47.69 -37.59 -37.32
CA GLU A 751 -47.79 -36.22 -37.81
C GLU A 751 -49.20 -35.94 -38.34
N TYR A 752 -49.77 -34.80 -37.96
CA TYR A 752 -51.05 -34.31 -38.43
C TYR A 752 -50.91 -32.90 -39.04
N SER A 753 -51.46 -32.75 -40.24
CA SER A 753 -51.68 -31.46 -40.89
C SER A 753 -53.03 -30.90 -40.47
N GLY A 754 -53.08 -29.59 -40.23
CA GLY A 754 -54.30 -28.90 -39.83
C GLY A 754 -55.07 -28.30 -41.01
N GLU A 755 -56.39 -28.27 -40.90
CA GLU A 755 -57.29 -27.55 -41.79
C GLU A 755 -57.52 -26.14 -41.25
N THR A 756 -57.28 -25.12 -42.07
CA THR A 756 -57.47 -23.72 -41.65
C THR A 756 -58.94 -23.33 -41.76
N GLU A 757 -59.52 -22.89 -40.64
CA GLU A 757 -60.90 -22.37 -40.54
C GLU A 757 -60.84 -20.94 -39.99
N GLY A 758 -60.73 -19.95 -40.89
CA GLY A 758 -60.54 -18.54 -40.51
C GLY A 758 -59.22 -18.31 -39.74
N ALA A 759 -59.30 -17.81 -38.51
CA ALA A 759 -58.13 -17.60 -37.65
C ALA A 759 -57.69 -18.87 -36.88
N LYS A 760 -58.44 -19.98 -36.98
CA LYS A 760 -58.20 -21.23 -36.25
C LYS A 760 -57.61 -22.29 -37.17
N ILE A 761 -56.88 -23.23 -36.57
CA ILE A 761 -56.43 -24.45 -37.25
C ILE A 761 -57.05 -25.64 -36.51
N LYS A 762 -57.69 -26.53 -37.26
CA LYS A 762 -58.30 -27.75 -36.77
C LYS A 762 -57.50 -28.96 -37.22
N PHE A 763 -57.04 -29.76 -36.26
CA PHE A 763 -56.38 -31.04 -36.50
C PHE A 763 -57.35 -32.17 -36.18
N THR A 764 -57.47 -33.16 -37.05
CA THR A 764 -58.33 -34.33 -36.81
C THR A 764 -57.47 -35.53 -36.48
N LEU A 765 -57.35 -35.86 -35.19
CA LEU A 765 -56.71 -37.09 -34.71
C LEU A 765 -57.62 -38.27 -35.07
N VAL A 766 -57.09 -39.30 -35.72
CA VAL A 766 -57.90 -40.45 -36.15
C VAL A 766 -57.83 -41.59 -35.15
N ASP A 767 -58.95 -42.25 -34.89
CA ASP A 767 -59.07 -43.34 -33.93
C ASP A 767 -58.27 -44.60 -34.30
N THR A 768 -57.92 -44.75 -35.58
CA THR A 768 -57.09 -45.82 -36.14
C THR A 768 -55.59 -45.59 -35.97
N ASP A 769 -55.16 -44.42 -35.47
CA ASP A 769 -53.74 -44.11 -35.28
C ASP A 769 -53.11 -44.98 -34.19
N SER A 770 -52.00 -45.64 -34.54
CA SER A 770 -51.21 -46.45 -33.62
C SER A 770 -50.64 -45.67 -32.42
N ASN A 771 -50.48 -44.35 -32.52
CA ASN A 771 -50.06 -43.47 -31.43
C ASN A 771 -51.22 -42.86 -30.64
N PHE A 772 -52.47 -43.19 -30.97
CA PHE A 772 -53.67 -42.77 -30.26
C PHE A 772 -54.32 -43.98 -29.55
N LYS A 773 -53.84 -44.30 -28.33
CA LYS A 773 -54.14 -45.58 -27.65
C LYS A 773 -55.07 -45.44 -26.45
N GLU A 774 -56.05 -46.33 -26.36
CA GLU A 774 -56.90 -46.46 -25.16
C GLU A 774 -56.06 -46.79 -23.91
N GLY A 775 -56.46 -46.25 -22.76
CA GLY A 775 -55.78 -46.46 -21.48
C GLY A 775 -54.46 -45.70 -21.36
N THR A 776 -54.17 -44.78 -22.28
CA THR A 776 -52.95 -43.97 -22.28
C THR A 776 -53.27 -42.48 -22.20
N VAL A 777 -52.27 -41.69 -21.82
CA VAL A 777 -52.35 -40.23 -21.91
C VAL A 777 -51.91 -39.84 -23.32
N ALA A 778 -52.84 -39.33 -24.13
CA ALA A 778 -52.53 -38.65 -25.37
C ALA A 778 -51.66 -37.42 -25.05
N GLN A 779 -50.60 -37.24 -25.80
CA GLN A 779 -49.71 -36.09 -25.67
C GLN A 779 -49.41 -35.55 -27.05
N PHE A 780 -49.49 -34.23 -27.22
CA PHE A 780 -49.20 -33.63 -28.51
C PHE A 780 -48.38 -32.34 -28.40
N MET A 781 -47.57 -32.14 -29.42
CA MET A 781 -46.63 -31.04 -29.59
C MET A 781 -46.95 -30.33 -30.91
N PHE A 782 -46.99 -29.01 -30.91
CA PHE A 782 -47.04 -28.25 -32.16
C PHE A 782 -45.63 -27.90 -32.62
N VAL A 783 -45.37 -28.03 -33.91
CA VAL A 783 -44.15 -27.50 -34.52
C VAL A 783 -44.55 -26.45 -35.56
N TYR A 784 -44.06 -25.24 -35.34
CA TYR A 784 -44.30 -24.09 -36.20
C TYR A 784 -43.24 -24.00 -37.29
N ASP A 785 -43.66 -23.76 -38.54
CA ASP A 785 -42.80 -23.61 -39.72
C ASP A 785 -41.75 -24.74 -39.88
N ASN A 786 -42.14 -25.94 -39.43
CA ASN A 786 -41.33 -27.17 -39.41
C ASN A 786 -40.00 -27.06 -38.65
N TRP A 787 -39.85 -26.11 -37.72
CA TRP A 787 -38.58 -25.96 -36.98
C TRP A 787 -38.73 -25.59 -35.52
N LEU A 788 -39.80 -24.88 -35.13
CA LEU A 788 -39.93 -24.33 -33.78
C LEU A 788 -40.92 -25.17 -32.97
N PRO A 789 -40.44 -26.04 -32.05
CA PRO A 789 -41.33 -26.76 -31.15
C PRO A 789 -42.01 -25.78 -30.19
N CYS A 790 -43.31 -25.95 -29.97
CA CYS A 790 -44.11 -25.06 -29.15
C CYS A 790 -44.43 -25.69 -27.79
N ALA A 791 -44.16 -24.97 -26.71
CA ALA A 791 -44.43 -25.47 -25.36
C ALA A 791 -45.65 -24.78 -24.75
N ARG A 792 -46.44 -25.57 -24.01
CA ARG A 792 -47.29 -25.04 -22.94
C ARG A 792 -46.43 -24.83 -21.70
N LEU A 793 -46.82 -23.89 -20.85
CA LEU A 793 -46.27 -23.76 -19.50
C LEU A 793 -47.19 -24.45 -18.51
N LYS A 794 -46.66 -25.39 -17.72
CA LYS A 794 -47.36 -26.01 -16.59
C LYS A 794 -47.71 -24.97 -15.53
N HIS A 795 -46.79 -24.03 -15.30
CA HIS A 795 -46.95 -22.89 -14.41
C HIS A 795 -46.76 -21.60 -15.21
N PRO A 796 -47.81 -20.81 -15.49
CA PRO A 796 -47.72 -19.63 -16.37
C PRO A 796 -46.68 -18.57 -15.97
N SER A 797 -46.29 -18.54 -14.69
CA SER A 797 -45.27 -17.62 -14.14
C SER A 797 -43.84 -18.16 -14.23
N ASP A 798 -43.64 -19.44 -14.53
CA ASP A 798 -42.32 -20.05 -14.71
C ASP A 798 -42.11 -20.39 -16.18
N ILE A 799 -41.27 -19.59 -16.85
CA ILE A 799 -40.95 -19.76 -18.27
C ILE A 799 -40.23 -21.08 -18.56
N PHE A 800 -39.67 -21.74 -17.54
CA PHE A 800 -38.99 -23.03 -17.68
C PHE A 800 -39.90 -24.24 -17.38
N SER A 801 -41.17 -24.01 -17.03
CA SER A 801 -42.13 -25.07 -16.71
C SER A 801 -42.72 -25.74 -17.97
N PHE A 802 -41.86 -26.06 -18.94
CA PHE A 802 -42.27 -26.58 -20.23
C PHE A 802 -43.05 -27.89 -20.11
N ASP A 803 -44.18 -27.95 -20.81
CA ASP A 803 -44.98 -29.15 -20.96
C ASP A 803 -45.62 -29.20 -22.35
N VAL A 804 -46.05 -30.39 -22.73
CA VAL A 804 -46.89 -30.64 -23.89
C VAL A 804 -48.38 -30.55 -23.51
N TRP A 805 -49.26 -30.59 -24.50
CA TRP A 805 -50.70 -30.68 -24.25
C TRP A 805 -51.11 -32.14 -24.10
N LYS A 806 -51.95 -32.44 -23.09
CA LYS A 806 -52.25 -33.81 -22.67
C LYS A 806 -53.73 -34.01 -22.34
N PHE A 807 -54.25 -35.19 -22.64
CA PHE A 807 -55.55 -35.67 -22.15
C PHE A 807 -55.54 -37.20 -22.07
N GLN A 808 -56.35 -37.78 -21.20
CA GLN A 808 -56.47 -39.24 -21.06
C GLN A 808 -57.39 -39.80 -22.15
N ILE A 809 -56.97 -40.92 -22.75
CA ILE A 809 -57.79 -41.64 -23.73
C ILE A 809 -58.49 -42.78 -22.99
N ILE A 810 -59.81 -42.67 -22.86
CA ILE A 810 -60.63 -43.73 -22.26
C ILE A 810 -61.27 -44.61 -23.33
N GLY A 811 -61.54 -45.85 -22.94
CA GLY A 811 -62.20 -46.82 -23.78
C GLY A 811 -63.59 -46.39 -24.21
N VAL A 812 -64.00 -46.90 -25.35
CA VAL A 812 -65.32 -46.65 -25.92
C VAL A 812 -66.09 -47.96 -25.96
N GLN A 813 -67.26 -47.96 -25.34
CA GLN A 813 -68.20 -49.08 -25.47
C GLN A 813 -69.02 -48.88 -26.74
N TYR A 814 -68.70 -49.63 -27.79
CA TYR A 814 -69.47 -49.62 -29.04
C TYR A 814 -70.85 -50.27 -28.82
N GLN A 815 -71.90 -49.63 -29.33
CA GLN A 815 -73.26 -50.12 -29.23
C GLN A 815 -73.61 -51.07 -30.39
N ARG A 816 -74.63 -51.91 -30.19
CA ARG A 816 -75.06 -52.93 -31.15
C ARG A 816 -75.55 -52.32 -32.48
N GLY A 817 -75.55 -53.13 -33.54
CA GLY A 817 -76.17 -52.77 -34.82
C GLY A 817 -75.33 -51.86 -35.73
N GLY A 818 -74.01 -51.77 -35.51
CA GLY A 818 -73.12 -50.95 -36.35
C GLY A 818 -73.33 -49.44 -36.17
N VAL A 819 -74.10 -49.02 -35.16
CA VAL A 819 -74.37 -47.62 -34.83
C VAL A 819 -74.05 -47.35 -33.38
N SER A 820 -73.13 -46.43 -33.11
CA SER A 820 -72.80 -45.97 -31.76
C SER A 820 -73.10 -44.48 -31.62
N ILE A 821 -73.81 -44.13 -30.55
CA ILE A 821 -74.03 -42.73 -30.18
C ILE A 821 -73.14 -42.36 -28.99
N PHE A 822 -72.53 -41.19 -29.08
CA PHE A 822 -71.70 -40.62 -28.05
C PHE A 822 -72.16 -39.19 -27.77
N ASN A 823 -72.06 -38.78 -26.50
CA ASN A 823 -72.62 -37.52 -26.00
C ASN A 823 -74.13 -37.40 -26.25
N ASN A 824 -74.90 -38.35 -25.74
CA ASN A 824 -76.34 -38.37 -25.97
C ASN A 824 -77.12 -37.46 -25.01
N VAL A 825 -76.44 -36.61 -24.24
CA VAL A 825 -77.03 -35.51 -23.46
C VAL A 825 -76.21 -34.26 -23.79
N ILE A 826 -76.82 -33.27 -24.45
CA ILE A 826 -76.10 -32.07 -24.88
C ILE A 826 -76.82 -30.78 -24.48
N ASN A 827 -76.04 -29.75 -24.19
CA ASN A 827 -76.48 -28.36 -24.10
C ASN A 827 -76.05 -27.58 -25.37
N PRO A 828 -76.99 -27.27 -26.28
CA PRO A 828 -76.69 -26.52 -27.50
C PRO A 828 -76.09 -25.12 -27.23
N ASP A 829 -76.42 -24.49 -26.10
CA ASP A 829 -75.92 -23.16 -25.73
C ASP A 829 -74.45 -23.18 -25.28
N LYS A 830 -73.91 -24.37 -24.97
CA LYS A 830 -72.49 -24.62 -24.68
C LYS A 830 -71.72 -25.17 -25.88
N GLU A 831 -72.32 -25.16 -27.07
CA GLU A 831 -71.77 -25.72 -28.31
C GLU A 831 -71.48 -27.23 -28.25
N GLU A 832 -72.14 -27.96 -27.36
CA GLU A 832 -72.01 -29.41 -27.25
C GLU A 832 -72.69 -30.12 -28.44
N LYS A 833 -72.08 -31.20 -28.91
CA LYS A 833 -72.57 -31.97 -30.07
C LYS A 833 -72.71 -33.44 -29.73
N VAL A 834 -73.78 -34.03 -30.23
CA VAL A 834 -73.91 -35.48 -30.34
C VAL A 834 -72.95 -35.94 -31.43
N SER A 835 -72.23 -37.02 -31.17
CA SER A 835 -71.42 -37.72 -32.17
C SER A 835 -72.03 -39.07 -32.45
N LEU A 836 -72.20 -39.37 -33.74
CA LEU A 836 -72.77 -40.62 -34.22
C LEU A 836 -71.75 -41.32 -35.11
N GLN A 837 -71.37 -42.53 -34.73
CA GLN A 837 -70.55 -43.41 -35.56
C GLN A 837 -71.44 -44.48 -36.21
N VAL A 838 -71.34 -44.61 -37.53
CA VAL A 838 -72.05 -45.60 -38.32
C VAL A 838 -71.05 -46.43 -39.12
N SER A 839 -70.97 -47.73 -38.84
CA SER A 839 -70.09 -48.67 -39.54
C SER A 839 -70.88 -49.45 -40.58
N LEU A 840 -70.74 -49.07 -41.84
CA LEU A 840 -71.37 -49.73 -42.98
C LEU A 840 -70.51 -50.92 -43.43
N GLN A 841 -71.10 -52.12 -43.46
CA GLN A 841 -70.40 -53.33 -43.92
C GLN A 841 -70.21 -53.37 -45.44
N LYS A 842 -71.06 -52.68 -46.20
CA LYS A 842 -71.02 -52.59 -47.66
C LYS A 842 -71.50 -51.22 -48.13
N ARG A 843 -71.13 -50.86 -49.37
CA ARG A 843 -71.58 -49.62 -50.02
C ARG A 843 -73.11 -49.58 -50.13
N GLY A 844 -73.73 -48.41 -49.92
CA GLY A 844 -75.16 -48.17 -50.17
C GLY A 844 -75.68 -46.86 -49.59
N ILE A 845 -76.98 -46.59 -49.71
CA ILE A 845 -77.62 -45.36 -49.24
C ILE A 845 -77.70 -45.36 -47.70
N LEU A 846 -77.11 -44.36 -47.06
CA LEU A 846 -77.23 -44.12 -45.63
C LEU A 846 -78.13 -42.90 -45.40
N THR A 847 -79.17 -43.07 -44.58
CA THR A 847 -80.09 -42.02 -44.16
C THR A 847 -80.01 -41.82 -42.66
N ILE A 848 -79.75 -40.59 -42.21
CA ILE A 848 -79.69 -40.21 -40.79
C ILE A 848 -80.60 -39.01 -40.57
N GLN A 849 -81.63 -39.20 -39.76
CA GLN A 849 -82.65 -38.19 -39.47
C GLN A 849 -82.81 -37.99 -37.96
N ILE A 850 -82.92 -36.73 -37.55
CA ILE A 850 -83.28 -36.34 -36.20
C ILE A 850 -84.79 -36.14 -36.15
N MET A 851 -85.45 -36.76 -35.18
CA MET A 851 -86.89 -36.74 -34.99
C MET A 851 -87.25 -36.33 -33.56
N THR A 852 -88.37 -35.62 -33.40
CA THR A 852 -89.05 -35.43 -32.11
C THR A 852 -89.72 -36.72 -31.64
N LEU A 853 -90.21 -36.75 -30.40
CA LEU A 853 -90.92 -37.90 -29.82
C LEU A 853 -92.16 -38.33 -30.63
N ASP A 854 -92.82 -37.38 -31.30
CA ASP A 854 -93.99 -37.63 -32.17
C ASP A 854 -93.63 -38.07 -33.60
N GLY A 855 -92.33 -38.19 -33.92
CA GLY A 855 -91.84 -38.62 -35.23
C GLY A 855 -91.60 -37.51 -36.26
N SER A 856 -91.84 -36.24 -35.93
CA SER A 856 -91.59 -35.12 -36.84
C SER A 856 -90.09 -34.93 -37.11
N ILE A 857 -89.69 -34.75 -38.38
CA ILE A 857 -88.28 -34.59 -38.77
C ILE A 857 -87.80 -33.18 -38.40
N VAL A 858 -86.80 -33.11 -37.54
CA VAL A 858 -86.14 -31.89 -37.07
C VAL A 858 -85.01 -31.47 -37.99
N LYS A 859 -84.19 -32.44 -38.40
CA LYS A 859 -83.01 -32.24 -39.25
C LYS A 859 -82.63 -33.54 -39.93
N THR A 860 -82.27 -33.47 -41.20
CA THR A 860 -81.65 -34.60 -41.92
C THR A 860 -80.15 -34.36 -41.95
N LEU A 861 -79.36 -35.23 -41.30
CA LEU A 861 -77.91 -35.10 -41.26
C LEU A 861 -77.24 -35.68 -42.50
N GLU A 862 -77.81 -36.76 -43.03
CA GLU A 862 -77.26 -37.46 -44.19
C GLU A 862 -78.36 -38.19 -44.94
N ARG A 863 -78.26 -38.19 -46.27
CA ARG A 863 -79.09 -38.98 -47.18
C ARG A 863 -78.38 -39.14 -48.51
N SER A 864 -77.31 -39.92 -48.54
CA SER A 864 -76.52 -40.16 -49.74
C SER A 864 -75.91 -41.55 -49.76
N GLU A 865 -75.37 -41.95 -50.91
CA GLU A 865 -74.63 -43.21 -51.04
C GLU A 865 -73.26 -43.10 -50.38
N LYS A 866 -72.90 -44.06 -49.53
CA LYS A 866 -71.62 -44.13 -48.80
C LYS A 866 -70.92 -45.45 -49.08
N SER A 867 -69.58 -45.41 -49.10
CA SER A 867 -68.74 -46.60 -49.20
C SER A 867 -68.83 -47.47 -47.94
N ALA A 868 -68.42 -48.74 -48.07
CA ALA A 868 -68.17 -49.59 -46.89
C ALA A 868 -67.09 -48.93 -46.01
N GLY A 869 -67.26 -49.00 -44.70
CA GLY A 869 -66.38 -48.37 -43.72
C GLY A 869 -67.12 -47.63 -42.62
N THR A 870 -66.35 -47.02 -41.73
CA THR A 870 -66.86 -46.23 -40.60
C THR A 870 -67.05 -44.78 -41.02
N HIS A 871 -68.24 -44.24 -40.76
CA HIS A 871 -68.62 -42.86 -41.04
C HIS A 871 -69.04 -42.16 -39.75
N PHE A 872 -68.67 -40.88 -39.61
CA PHE A 872 -68.98 -40.08 -38.42
C PHE A 872 -69.89 -38.90 -38.78
N TYR A 873 -70.91 -38.68 -37.98
CA TYR A 873 -71.87 -37.59 -38.11
C TYR A 873 -72.03 -36.86 -36.79
N TYR A 874 -72.36 -35.57 -36.86
CA TYR A 874 -72.51 -34.73 -35.67
C TYR A 874 -73.84 -33.98 -35.71
N TRP A 875 -74.46 -33.84 -34.54
CA TRP A 875 -75.63 -32.98 -34.37
C TRP A 875 -75.42 -32.01 -33.22
N ASP A 876 -75.63 -30.73 -33.52
CA ASP A 876 -75.42 -29.57 -32.64
C ASP A 876 -76.69 -29.15 -31.89
N GLY A 877 -77.74 -29.97 -31.90
CA GLY A 877 -79.01 -29.62 -31.28
C GLY A 877 -79.78 -28.53 -32.03
N LYS A 878 -79.46 -28.25 -33.31
CA LYS A 878 -80.16 -27.25 -34.14
C LYS A 878 -81.03 -27.92 -35.21
N ASN A 879 -82.12 -27.27 -35.60
CA ASN A 879 -82.99 -27.71 -36.72
C ASN A 879 -82.40 -27.30 -38.10
N ASN A 880 -83.11 -27.59 -39.19
CA ASN A 880 -82.70 -27.20 -40.56
C ASN A 880 -82.54 -25.68 -40.77
N SER A 881 -83.22 -24.85 -39.97
CA SER A 881 -83.09 -23.39 -40.01
C SER A 881 -81.93 -22.86 -39.16
N GLY A 882 -81.12 -23.73 -38.56
CA GLY A 882 -79.99 -23.35 -37.71
C GLY A 882 -80.37 -22.89 -36.30
N ILE A 883 -81.64 -23.06 -35.89
CA ILE A 883 -82.15 -22.64 -34.58
C ILE A 883 -82.04 -23.81 -33.59
N SER A 884 -81.55 -23.54 -32.37
CA SER A 884 -81.47 -24.54 -31.30
C SER A 884 -82.85 -25.07 -30.95
N VAL A 885 -83.00 -26.39 -30.92
CA VAL A 885 -84.27 -27.05 -30.60
C VAL A 885 -84.64 -26.87 -29.13
N ALA A 886 -85.88 -27.19 -28.76
CA ALA A 886 -86.34 -27.10 -27.38
C ALA A 886 -85.63 -28.12 -26.48
N ARG A 887 -85.63 -27.89 -25.15
CA ARG A 887 -85.19 -28.90 -24.19
C ARG A 887 -86.11 -30.14 -24.31
N GLY A 888 -85.58 -31.35 -24.24
CA GLY A 888 -86.38 -32.57 -24.37
C GLY A 888 -85.65 -33.74 -25.01
N LEU A 889 -86.36 -34.86 -25.16
CA LEU A 889 -85.84 -36.08 -25.77
C LEU A 889 -86.09 -36.09 -27.29
N TYR A 890 -85.05 -36.43 -28.04
CA TYR A 890 -85.03 -36.57 -29.49
C TYR A 890 -84.50 -37.94 -29.89
N PHE A 891 -84.84 -38.37 -31.10
CA PHE A 891 -84.38 -39.64 -31.66
C PHE A 891 -83.58 -39.40 -32.93
N ILE A 892 -82.44 -40.06 -33.04
CA ILE A 892 -81.72 -40.19 -34.29
C ILE A 892 -82.14 -41.52 -34.89
N LYS A 893 -82.77 -41.51 -36.07
CA LYS A 893 -83.09 -42.69 -36.87
C LYS A 893 -82.00 -42.88 -37.93
N ILE A 894 -81.41 -44.07 -37.97
CA ILE A 894 -80.32 -44.43 -38.88
C ILE A 894 -80.79 -45.63 -39.70
N ALA A 895 -80.81 -45.49 -41.02
CA ALA A 895 -81.15 -46.56 -41.94
C ALA A 895 -80.09 -46.68 -43.04
N GLY A 896 -79.59 -47.89 -43.27
CA GLY A 896 -78.62 -48.20 -44.33
C GLY A 896 -78.52 -49.70 -44.58
N PRO A 897 -77.62 -50.15 -45.48
CA PRO A 897 -77.42 -51.58 -45.73
C PRO A 897 -77.11 -52.34 -44.44
N ASN A 898 -78.01 -53.25 -44.05
CA ASN A 898 -77.95 -54.02 -42.79
C ASN A 898 -77.95 -53.18 -41.49
N ILE A 899 -78.46 -51.94 -41.55
CA ILE A 899 -78.59 -51.05 -40.39
C ILE A 899 -80.02 -50.51 -40.34
N ASP A 900 -80.72 -50.79 -39.24
CA ASP A 900 -81.98 -50.13 -38.88
C ASP A 900 -81.98 -49.85 -37.37
N GLU A 901 -81.51 -48.67 -36.99
CA GLU A 901 -81.20 -48.36 -35.61
C GLU A 901 -81.77 -46.99 -35.19
N SER A 902 -82.18 -46.89 -33.93
CA SER A 902 -82.61 -45.63 -33.32
C SER A 902 -81.78 -45.31 -32.09
N ARG A 903 -81.34 -44.06 -31.93
CA ARG A 903 -80.56 -43.61 -30.77
C ARG A 903 -81.24 -42.41 -30.11
N LYS A 904 -81.32 -42.42 -28.78
CA LYS A 904 -81.94 -41.35 -27.98
C LYS A 904 -80.92 -40.25 -27.67
N VAL A 905 -81.33 -39.00 -27.79
CA VAL A 905 -80.55 -37.81 -27.38
C VAL A 905 -81.41 -36.94 -26.48
N MET A 906 -80.86 -36.47 -25.37
CA MET A 906 -81.49 -35.50 -24.48
C MET A 906 -80.87 -34.12 -24.70
N ILE A 907 -81.71 -33.13 -25.02
CA ILE A 907 -81.34 -31.73 -25.08
C ILE A 907 -81.63 -31.10 -23.71
N ILE A 908 -80.60 -30.57 -23.08
CA ILE A 908 -80.69 -29.78 -21.85
C ILE A 908 -80.37 -28.31 -22.16
N LYS A 909 -80.91 -27.39 -21.37
CA LYS A 909 -80.57 -25.96 -21.39
C LYS A 909 -80.41 -25.53 -19.93
N ASN A 910 -79.39 -24.73 -19.64
CA ASN A 910 -79.21 -24.13 -18.32
C ASN A 910 -79.72 -22.71 -18.35
#